data_AF-A0A1Z4F2V9-F1
#
_entry.id   AF-A0A1Z4F2V9-F1
#
_cell.length_a   1.000
_cell.length_b   1.000
_cell.length_c   1.000
_cell.angle_alpha   90.00
_cell.angle_beta   90.00
_cell.angle_gamma   90.00
#
_symmetry.space_group_name_H-M   'P 1'
#
loop_
_entity.id
_entity.type
_entity.pdbx_description
1 polymer ?
#
loop_
_entity_poly.entity_id
_entity_poly.type
_entity_poly.pdbx_seq_one_letter_code
_entity_poly.pdbx_strand_id
1 'polypeptide(L)'
;MGQQLKLQTVVFGGEALEPQRLSPWFDSHPGLPRMINMYGITETTVHASFREIGSGDVDSNSSPIGVPLEHLAFFVLDGWLRQVPVGVVGELYVAGSGQASGYLGRSDLTTTRFVACPFGAPGSRMYRTGDLVQWGEDGQLRYVGRADKQVKIRGYRIELGEVHAALARVEGVDQAAVIAREDRPGDKRLVGYVTESTKGTLDPAAVRAVLAERLPAYMVPAAVVVLGALPLTVNGKLDTRALPAPEYQDADHYRAPEDAVEEILASIYAQVLGVEQIGVDDSFFDLGGDSISSMQVVARARAAGLLLRPRDIFVEQTVSRLAQVAVFADGETAVVDAGTGPVVATPIIRWLHGLGGKVDEFNQTVVLQAPEGVTDDDVVTVLQALLDRHATLRLRAEDSDGQWSLLVPETGTVDARECLLAVDVLTDEALHQARSRLNPATGSMLSALWERGGSRLVLIVHHLAVDAVSWRILLEDINIGWAQHHGGQPVELPPGGTSFARWASLLDQHARAADVVALADAWHQVEAIPAALPAAHPTMDTYASAGQLSVSLDADLTRELLGEVPAAYHAGVQDILLIAFALAWNEFLGSSGAPIGIDVEGHGRQEEFAGDADLSRTVGWFTSKYPVSLAVGELSWAHVVAGDSALAPIIKAAKEQLRALPDGLTYGLLRYLNPDVDVVGPDPAIGFNYLGRLGAGGADLSEDLWRIDPNGVSITAAATSVPTPLGHTVELNAGVMEGAGTDSGRLHATWTWALSALSHDQVDRISRLWFDALAGICSHVRSGGGGLTPSDVTPARLSQSQIDQLHEQYQIADVLPLTPLQQGLLFHSNLAPEAMDGSDDLYAVQLDVALSGPLDPKRLQEAVHTAITRRPNVVATFYEEFGEPIQLIPAAPELAWQYIEFDADGGLDVEQQVDRLSAAERAAVCDLAGQPAFRAALARTGEDQYRFVLTNHHIVLDGWSKPILLQEIFAGYFGERLPAPVSYRRFVTWLAAQDNGSARSAWREVFEGFETPTLVGPPGRIVLGRRGVESFEVSAETTQALGELARSCRTTVSTVLQAAWAQLLMWLTGQNDVAFGTAVSGRPSDLVGAESMVGLLINTVPVRATITPTTTIADLLNQLQGAYGETLEHQHLALNEIHHAVGHDQLFDTMFVYENYPIDTAALSRVHELSITGFSNREYNHYPLAVQATPGHELGLRVEFDTDVFNAVRIGKLVKRFQRVLEAMTSDVKGNKKEPA
;
A
#
# COMPACT_ATOMS: atom_id res chain seq x y z
N MET A 1 -40.24 -36.52 7.40
CA MET A 1 -39.37 -35.35 7.66
C MET A 1 -40.14 -34.06 7.90
N GLY A 2 -41.12 -33.66 7.07
CA GLY A 2 -41.81 -32.36 7.21
C GLY A 2 -42.53 -32.06 8.55
N GLN A 3 -42.93 -33.08 9.33
CA GLN A 3 -43.44 -32.87 10.70
C GLN A 3 -42.33 -32.79 11.77
N GLN A 4 -41.15 -33.36 11.52
CA GLN A 4 -39.99 -33.33 12.43
C GLN A 4 -39.19 -32.02 12.34
N LEU A 5 -39.38 -31.25 11.26
CA LEU A 5 -38.72 -29.96 11.01
C LEU A 5 -39.61 -28.74 11.34
N LYS A 6 -40.77 -28.94 11.98
CA LYS A 6 -41.66 -27.83 12.36
C LYS A 6 -41.08 -27.05 13.53
N LEU A 7 -40.96 -25.73 13.37
CA LEU A 7 -40.59 -24.82 14.45
C LEU A 7 -41.56 -24.97 15.62
N GLN A 8 -41.03 -25.15 16.82
CA GLN A 8 -41.82 -25.29 18.05
C GLN A 8 -41.93 -23.97 18.82
N THR A 9 -40.90 -23.13 18.75
CA THR A 9 -40.82 -21.86 19.46
C THR A 9 -40.05 -20.86 18.61
N VAL A 10 -40.52 -19.62 18.57
CA VAL A 10 -39.81 -18.46 18.03
C VAL A 10 -39.66 -17.47 19.17
N VAL A 11 -38.42 -17.05 19.42
CA VAL A 11 -38.08 -16.08 20.47
C VAL A 11 -37.73 -14.76 19.81
N PHE A 12 -38.47 -13.72 20.15
CA PHE A 12 -38.20 -12.32 19.83
C PHE A 12 -37.46 -11.68 21.00
N GLY A 13 -36.51 -10.80 20.70
CA GLY A 13 -35.77 -10.07 21.72
C GLY A 13 -34.83 -9.06 21.09
N GLY A 14 -34.28 -8.16 21.92
CA GLY A 14 -33.38 -7.11 21.47
C GLY A 14 -34.08 -5.82 21.02
N GLU A 15 -35.26 -5.90 20.39
CA GLU A 15 -36.04 -4.73 19.91
C GLU A 15 -37.51 -4.76 20.39
N ALA A 16 -38.20 -3.62 20.25
CA ALA A 16 -39.63 -3.54 20.59
C ALA A 16 -40.43 -4.34 19.56
N LEU A 17 -41.16 -5.36 20.02
CA LEU A 17 -42.05 -6.14 19.18
C LEU A 17 -43.27 -5.30 18.79
N GLU A 18 -43.65 -5.30 17.52
CA GLU A 18 -44.91 -4.74 17.02
C GLU A 18 -45.95 -5.87 16.89
N PRO A 19 -46.82 -6.11 17.89
CA PRO A 19 -47.66 -7.31 17.92
C PRO A 19 -48.63 -7.39 16.73
N GLN A 20 -49.03 -6.24 16.17
CA GLN A 20 -49.91 -6.13 15.00
C GLN A 20 -49.37 -6.85 13.76
N ARG A 21 -48.04 -6.86 13.58
CA ARG A 21 -47.39 -7.56 12.46
C ARG A 21 -47.54 -9.08 12.53
N LEU A 22 -47.88 -9.62 13.70
CA LEU A 22 -48.08 -11.05 13.89
C LEU A 22 -49.50 -11.52 13.54
N SER A 23 -50.44 -10.62 13.20
CA SER A 23 -51.83 -11.00 12.85
C SER A 23 -51.90 -12.05 11.73
N PRO A 24 -51.26 -11.84 10.55
CA PRO A 24 -51.32 -12.82 9.46
C PRO A 24 -50.64 -14.15 9.83
N TRP A 25 -49.71 -14.11 10.78
CA TRP A 25 -49.00 -15.29 11.25
C TRP A 25 -49.88 -16.16 12.16
N PHE A 26 -50.59 -15.55 13.12
CA PHE A 26 -51.54 -16.29 13.96
C PHE A 26 -52.69 -16.89 13.16
N ASP A 27 -53.13 -16.21 12.09
CA ASP A 27 -54.16 -16.72 11.18
C ASP A 27 -53.71 -17.97 10.40
N SER A 28 -52.42 -18.01 10.01
CA SER A 28 -51.84 -19.10 9.21
C SER A 28 -51.33 -20.28 10.07
N HIS A 29 -51.05 -20.05 11.36
CA HIS A 29 -50.42 -21.03 12.25
C HIS A 29 -51.09 -21.11 13.64
N PRO A 30 -52.30 -21.69 13.74
CA PRO A 30 -53.00 -21.83 15.01
C PRO A 30 -52.33 -22.90 15.90
N GLY A 31 -51.50 -22.45 16.85
CA GLY A 31 -51.01 -23.27 17.97
C GLY A 31 -49.48 -23.41 18.07
N LEU A 32 -48.75 -23.58 16.96
CA LEU A 32 -47.28 -23.64 16.93
C LEU A 32 -46.72 -22.92 15.69
N PRO A 33 -45.53 -22.31 15.78
CA PRO A 33 -44.65 -22.23 16.97
C PRO A 33 -45.18 -21.29 18.07
N ARG A 34 -44.78 -21.55 19.32
CA ARG A 34 -44.98 -20.61 20.44
C ARG A 34 -44.22 -19.32 20.15
N MET A 35 -44.87 -18.20 20.29
CA MET A 35 -44.28 -16.88 20.09
C MET A 35 -43.90 -16.30 21.44
N ILE A 36 -42.61 -16.06 21.67
CA ILE A 36 -42.10 -15.62 22.97
C ILE A 36 -41.34 -14.33 22.78
N ASN A 37 -41.75 -13.25 23.44
CA ASN A 37 -40.96 -12.04 23.54
C ASN A 37 -40.16 -12.04 24.85
N MET A 38 -38.84 -11.90 24.74
CA MET A 38 -37.93 -11.82 25.87
C MET A 38 -37.22 -10.47 25.83
N TYR A 39 -37.26 -9.75 26.96
CA TYR A 39 -36.52 -8.51 27.12
C TYR A 39 -35.31 -8.75 28.01
N GLY A 40 -34.19 -8.11 27.68
CA GLY A 40 -32.99 -8.08 28.49
C GLY A 40 -31.93 -7.19 27.85
N ILE A 41 -30.90 -6.93 28.64
CA ILE A 41 -29.72 -6.16 28.26
C ILE A 41 -28.46 -6.92 28.66
N THR A 42 -27.34 -6.60 28.03
CA THR A 42 -26.06 -7.30 28.23
C THR A 42 -25.64 -7.31 29.70
N GLU A 43 -25.88 -6.21 30.41
CA GLU A 43 -25.53 -6.00 31.82
C GLU A 43 -26.34 -6.87 32.80
N THR A 44 -27.44 -7.46 32.32
CA THR A 44 -28.31 -8.39 33.07
C THR A 44 -28.24 -9.83 32.55
N THR A 45 -27.23 -10.16 31.73
CA THR A 45 -26.97 -11.50 31.18
C THR A 45 -28.09 -12.01 30.25
N VAL A 46 -28.06 -11.52 29.01
CA VAL A 46 -28.91 -11.96 27.87
C VAL A 46 -30.39 -11.57 27.99
N HIS A 47 -31.16 -12.23 28.86
CA HIS A 47 -32.59 -11.99 29.01
C HIS A 47 -32.98 -11.84 30.48
N ALA A 48 -33.83 -10.85 30.75
CA ALA A 48 -34.27 -10.50 32.09
C ALA A 48 -35.78 -10.76 32.32
N SER A 49 -36.57 -10.90 31.26
CA SER A 49 -37.99 -11.21 31.33
C SER A 49 -38.45 -12.22 30.28
N PHE A 50 -39.67 -12.70 30.48
CA PHE A 50 -40.34 -13.66 29.61
C PHE A 50 -41.81 -13.26 29.40
N ARG A 51 -42.25 -13.23 28.14
CA ARG A 51 -43.65 -13.07 27.73
C ARG A 51 -44.00 -13.98 26.58
N GLU A 52 -44.98 -14.86 26.75
CA GLU A 52 -45.61 -15.54 25.61
C GLU A 52 -46.65 -14.62 24.96
N ILE A 53 -46.59 -14.50 23.63
CA ILE A 53 -47.44 -13.66 22.80
C ILE A 53 -48.58 -14.50 22.24
N GLY A 54 -49.81 -14.08 22.51
CA GLY A 54 -51.03 -14.72 22.00
C GLY A 54 -51.79 -13.82 21.02
N SER A 55 -52.87 -14.37 20.46
CA SER A 55 -53.76 -13.63 19.55
C SER A 55 -54.37 -12.37 20.18
N GLY A 56 -54.57 -12.37 21.50
CA GLY A 56 -55.06 -11.20 22.24
C GLY A 56 -54.05 -10.06 22.42
N ASP A 57 -52.76 -10.28 22.10
CA ASP A 57 -51.73 -9.23 22.17
C ASP A 57 -51.60 -8.46 20.85
N VAL A 58 -52.14 -8.99 19.74
CA VAL A 58 -52.00 -8.42 18.38
C VAL A 58 -52.60 -7.03 18.27
N ASP A 59 -53.64 -6.73 19.05
CA ASP A 59 -54.28 -5.41 19.10
C ASP A 59 -53.55 -4.39 20.00
N SER A 60 -52.44 -4.79 20.63
CA SER A 60 -51.64 -3.90 21.49
C SER A 60 -50.78 -2.94 20.66
N ASN A 61 -50.82 -1.66 21.02
CA ASN A 61 -49.95 -0.61 20.47
C ASN A 61 -48.58 -0.52 21.16
N SER A 62 -48.29 -1.39 22.13
CA SER A 62 -47.04 -1.38 22.90
C SER A 62 -46.45 -2.77 22.99
N SER A 63 -45.11 -2.88 22.96
CA SER A 63 -44.39 -4.15 23.03
C SER A 63 -44.52 -4.75 24.44
N PRO A 64 -45.22 -5.89 24.62
CA PRO A 64 -45.33 -6.53 25.91
C PRO A 64 -44.05 -7.32 26.21
N ILE A 65 -43.38 -6.99 27.31
CA ILE A 65 -42.11 -7.61 27.70
C ILE A 65 -42.25 -8.55 28.91
N GLY A 66 -43.44 -8.60 29.51
CA GLY A 66 -43.82 -9.62 30.48
C GLY A 66 -43.34 -9.36 31.89
N VAL A 67 -42.97 -10.42 32.60
CA VAL A 67 -42.55 -10.38 34.01
C VAL A 67 -41.09 -10.81 34.14
N PRO A 68 -40.36 -10.38 35.18
CA PRO A 68 -38.97 -10.79 35.37
C PRO A 68 -38.84 -12.32 35.50
N LEU A 69 -37.69 -12.85 35.08
CA LEU A 69 -37.30 -14.24 35.35
C LEU A 69 -37.20 -14.48 36.86
N GLU A 70 -37.36 -15.74 37.29
CA GLU A 70 -37.50 -16.13 38.71
C GLU A 70 -36.37 -15.61 39.61
N HIS A 71 -35.15 -15.48 39.10
CA HIS A 71 -33.96 -15.04 39.83
C HIS A 71 -33.71 -13.52 39.74
N LEU A 72 -34.63 -12.76 39.14
CA LEU A 72 -34.55 -11.32 38.92
C LEU A 72 -35.79 -10.61 39.49
N ALA A 73 -35.63 -9.33 39.78
CA ALA A 73 -36.70 -8.45 40.21
C ALA A 73 -36.71 -7.18 39.35
N PHE A 74 -37.91 -6.77 38.91
CA PHE A 74 -38.14 -5.54 38.18
C PHE A 74 -38.76 -4.49 39.09
N PHE A 75 -38.17 -3.30 39.09
CA PHE A 75 -38.71 -2.13 39.77
C PHE A 75 -38.93 -1.02 38.75
N VAL A 76 -40.15 -0.49 38.70
CA VAL A 76 -40.46 0.67 37.85
C VAL A 76 -40.48 1.88 38.76
N LEU A 77 -39.49 2.75 38.61
CA LEU A 77 -39.20 3.82 39.55
C LEU A 77 -39.33 5.20 38.92
N ASP A 78 -39.65 6.19 39.75
CA ASP A 78 -39.54 7.61 39.40
C ASP A 78 -38.09 8.13 39.59
N GLY A 79 -37.86 9.39 39.22
CA GLY A 79 -36.54 10.05 39.34
C GLY A 79 -36.02 10.20 40.79
N TRP A 80 -36.83 9.86 41.80
CA TRP A 80 -36.46 9.84 43.21
C TRP A 80 -36.29 8.41 43.76
N LEU A 81 -36.21 7.40 42.87
CA LEU A 81 -36.10 5.98 43.19
C LEU A 81 -37.29 5.42 43.99
N ARG A 82 -38.50 5.97 43.78
CA ARG A 82 -39.74 5.46 44.39
C ARG A 82 -40.54 4.67 43.37
N GLN A 83 -41.16 3.57 43.80
CA GLN A 83 -42.00 2.76 42.92
C GLN A 83 -43.22 3.55 42.44
N VAL A 84 -43.45 3.55 41.13
CA VAL A 84 -44.63 4.19 40.54
C VAL A 84 -45.85 3.24 40.59
N PRO A 85 -47.08 3.77 40.68
CA PRO A 85 -48.30 2.96 40.62
C PRO A 85 -48.48 2.22 39.28
N VAL A 86 -49.30 1.17 39.29
CA VAL A 86 -49.77 0.49 38.05
C VAL A 86 -50.42 1.51 37.11
N GLY A 87 -50.14 1.41 35.81
CA GLY A 87 -50.62 2.37 34.83
C GLY A 87 -49.84 3.70 34.81
N VAL A 88 -48.73 3.83 35.54
CA VAL A 88 -47.83 5.00 35.45
C VAL A 88 -46.51 4.59 34.80
N VAL A 89 -46.04 5.39 33.85
CA VAL A 89 -44.74 5.19 33.18
C VAL A 89 -43.62 5.58 34.13
N GLY A 90 -42.63 4.71 34.29
CA GLY A 90 -41.41 4.98 35.03
C GLY A 90 -40.20 4.27 34.40
N GLU A 91 -39.02 4.50 34.96
CA GLU A 91 -37.78 3.89 34.48
C GLU A 91 -37.60 2.48 35.08
N LEU A 92 -37.20 1.52 34.25
CA LEU A 92 -36.99 0.14 34.68
C LEU A 92 -35.62 -0.04 35.37
N TYR A 93 -35.64 -0.67 36.54
CA TYR A 93 -34.47 -1.12 37.27
C TYR A 93 -34.53 -2.63 37.48
N VAL A 94 -33.40 -3.32 37.29
CA VAL A 94 -33.30 -4.77 37.38
C VAL A 94 -32.35 -5.15 38.52
N ALA A 95 -32.84 -5.94 39.48
CA ALA A 95 -32.03 -6.48 40.58
C ALA A 95 -32.01 -8.02 40.53
N GLY A 96 -31.02 -8.65 41.16
CA GLY A 96 -30.89 -10.11 41.24
C GLY A 96 -29.58 -10.65 40.66
N SER A 97 -29.51 -11.97 40.50
CA SER A 97 -28.26 -12.71 40.22
C SER A 97 -27.79 -12.65 38.75
N GLY A 98 -28.60 -12.09 37.84
CA GLY A 98 -28.21 -11.90 36.44
C GLY A 98 -27.36 -10.65 36.19
N GLN A 99 -27.14 -9.81 37.21
CA GLN A 99 -26.31 -8.60 37.07
C GLN A 99 -24.82 -8.94 36.89
N ALA A 100 -24.19 -8.34 35.89
CA ALA A 100 -22.76 -8.42 35.67
C ALA A 100 -21.94 -7.73 36.78
N SER A 101 -20.63 -7.95 36.78
CA SER A 101 -19.71 -7.32 37.73
C SER A 101 -19.59 -5.79 37.52
N GLY A 102 -19.60 -5.33 36.27
CA GLY A 102 -19.41 -3.95 35.83
C GLY A 102 -18.79 -3.86 34.43
N TYR A 103 -18.37 -2.66 34.02
CA TYR A 103 -17.65 -2.42 32.76
C TYR A 103 -16.13 -2.48 32.95
N LEU A 104 -15.41 -3.21 32.08
CA LEU A 104 -13.95 -3.39 32.18
C LEU A 104 -13.20 -2.06 32.05
N GLY A 105 -12.31 -1.75 33.00
CA GLY A 105 -11.53 -0.50 33.00
C GLY A 105 -12.33 0.79 33.25
N ARG A 106 -13.65 0.70 33.51
CA ARG A 106 -14.57 1.84 33.60
C ARG A 106 -15.38 1.82 34.90
N SER A 107 -14.68 2.01 36.02
CA SER A 107 -15.28 1.98 37.37
C SER A 107 -16.24 3.16 37.59
N ASP A 108 -15.92 4.33 37.02
CA ASP A 108 -16.76 5.53 37.00
C ASP A 108 -18.16 5.22 36.45
N LEU A 109 -18.23 4.70 35.22
CA LEU A 109 -19.49 4.37 34.55
C LEU A 109 -20.23 3.25 35.30
N THR A 110 -19.49 2.24 35.78
CA THR A 110 -20.06 1.13 36.55
C THR A 110 -20.85 1.63 37.76
N THR A 111 -20.30 2.57 38.52
CA THR A 111 -20.98 3.11 39.73
C THR A 111 -22.23 3.92 39.43
N THR A 112 -22.35 4.51 38.24
CA THR A 112 -23.54 5.28 37.83
C THR A 112 -24.71 4.41 37.38
N ARG A 113 -24.45 3.17 36.92
CA ARG A 113 -25.46 2.26 36.38
C ARG A 113 -25.80 1.09 37.32
N PHE A 114 -24.80 0.52 38.00
CA PHE A 114 -24.98 -0.54 39.01
C PHE A 114 -25.09 0.09 40.40
N VAL A 115 -26.27 0.65 40.69
CA VAL A 115 -26.52 1.44 41.90
C VAL A 115 -26.95 0.56 43.09
N ALA A 116 -26.87 1.11 44.30
CA ALA A 116 -27.38 0.42 45.49
C ALA A 116 -28.90 0.19 45.38
N CYS A 117 -29.35 -1.03 45.68
CA CYS A 117 -30.77 -1.38 45.65
C CYS A 117 -31.40 -1.16 47.03
N PRO A 118 -32.34 -0.20 47.20
CA PRO A 118 -33.00 0.05 48.48
C PRO A 118 -34.08 -1.00 48.82
N PHE A 119 -34.43 -1.87 47.87
CA PHE A 119 -35.49 -2.88 48.01
C PHE A 119 -34.96 -4.30 48.28
N GLY A 120 -33.64 -4.49 48.23
CA GLY A 120 -32.97 -5.78 48.45
C GLY A 120 -32.32 -5.91 49.83
N ALA A 121 -31.58 -7.00 50.04
CA ALA A 121 -30.77 -7.18 51.24
C ALA A 121 -29.62 -6.15 51.31
N PRO A 122 -29.07 -5.82 52.50
CA PRO A 122 -27.93 -4.91 52.62
C PRO A 122 -26.77 -5.31 51.70
N GLY A 123 -26.27 -4.35 50.90
CA GLY A 123 -25.22 -4.58 49.89
C GLY A 123 -25.72 -5.05 48.53
N SER A 124 -27.03 -5.25 48.35
CA SER A 124 -27.62 -5.57 47.05
C SER A 124 -27.50 -4.39 46.07
N ARG A 125 -27.27 -4.71 44.80
CA ARG A 125 -27.21 -3.75 43.69
C ARG A 125 -28.42 -3.94 42.76
N MET A 126 -28.79 -2.88 42.05
CA MET A 126 -29.73 -2.90 40.94
C MET A 126 -29.15 -2.13 39.77
N TYR A 127 -29.45 -2.60 38.56
CA TYR A 127 -29.03 -1.97 37.32
C TYR A 127 -30.10 -1.02 36.79
N ARG A 128 -29.69 0.21 36.47
CA ARG A 128 -30.53 1.26 35.88
C ARG A 128 -30.57 1.12 34.35
N THR A 129 -31.70 0.70 33.78
CA THR A 129 -31.80 0.30 32.35
C THR A 129 -31.88 1.47 31.37
N GLY A 130 -32.45 2.63 31.77
CA GLY A 130 -32.79 3.71 30.85
C GLY A 130 -34.08 3.48 30.04
N ASP A 131 -34.74 2.34 30.19
CA ASP A 131 -35.97 2.01 29.47
C ASP A 131 -37.21 2.49 30.25
N LEU A 132 -38.14 3.16 29.57
CA LEU A 132 -39.45 3.53 30.11
C LEU A 132 -40.45 2.42 29.89
N VAL A 133 -41.06 2.02 30.99
CA VAL A 133 -42.00 0.92 31.03
C VAL A 133 -43.18 1.28 31.92
N GLN A 134 -44.26 0.53 31.76
CA GLN A 134 -45.46 0.69 32.56
C GLN A 134 -46.02 -0.68 32.91
N TRP A 135 -46.36 -0.87 34.18
CA TRP A 135 -47.14 -2.05 34.59
C TRP A 135 -48.58 -1.92 34.11
N GLY A 136 -49.06 -2.92 33.37
CA GLY A 136 -50.47 -3.07 33.06
C GLY A 136 -51.27 -3.59 34.25
N GLU A 137 -52.59 -3.38 34.23
CA GLU A 137 -53.51 -3.95 35.23
C GLU A 137 -53.54 -5.48 35.22
N ASP A 138 -53.08 -6.10 34.13
CA ASP A 138 -52.87 -7.53 33.94
C ASP A 138 -51.57 -8.06 34.59
N GLY A 139 -50.81 -7.18 35.26
CA GLY A 139 -49.54 -7.53 35.88
C GLY A 139 -48.43 -7.82 34.86
N GLN A 140 -48.57 -7.35 33.62
CA GLN A 140 -47.55 -7.48 32.57
C GLN A 140 -46.86 -6.15 32.34
N LEU A 141 -45.55 -6.19 32.17
CA LEU A 141 -44.78 -4.99 31.87
C LEU A 141 -44.84 -4.69 30.38
N ARG A 142 -45.18 -3.45 30.04
CA ARG A 142 -45.23 -2.96 28.67
C ARG A 142 -44.10 -1.96 28.45
N TYR A 143 -43.37 -2.16 27.37
CA TYR A 143 -42.34 -1.24 26.93
C TYR A 143 -42.98 -0.03 26.25
N VAL A 144 -42.67 1.16 26.76
CA VAL A 144 -43.20 2.44 26.26
C VAL A 144 -42.21 3.12 25.34
N GLY A 145 -40.92 2.94 25.61
CA GLY A 145 -39.84 3.59 24.89
C GLY A 145 -38.64 3.76 25.81
N ARG A 146 -37.79 4.71 25.51
CA ARG A 146 -36.63 5.03 26.33
C ARG A 146 -36.83 6.33 27.11
N ALA A 147 -36.27 6.38 28.32
CA ALA A 147 -36.35 7.55 29.19
C ALA A 147 -35.47 8.68 28.66
N ASP A 148 -34.39 8.23 28.06
CA ASP A 148 -33.45 8.99 27.31
C ASP A 148 -33.87 8.96 25.83
N LYS A 149 -33.61 10.02 25.06
CA LYS A 149 -34.05 10.12 23.65
C LYS A 149 -33.21 9.20 22.74
N GLN A 150 -32.90 8.00 23.21
CA GLN A 150 -32.04 7.07 22.52
C GLN A 150 -32.74 6.52 21.27
N VAL A 151 -32.08 6.67 20.14
CA VAL A 151 -32.47 6.06 18.87
C VAL A 151 -31.59 4.85 18.61
N LYS A 152 -32.12 3.86 17.88
CA LYS A 152 -31.32 2.75 17.37
C LYS A 152 -31.03 2.93 15.90
N ILE A 153 -29.76 3.00 15.54
CA ILE A 153 -29.28 3.17 14.16
C ILE A 153 -28.17 2.13 13.94
N ARG A 154 -28.29 1.34 12.86
CA ARG A 154 -27.34 0.27 12.49
C ARG A 154 -26.98 -0.69 13.65
N GLY A 155 -27.96 -1.00 14.50
CA GLY A 155 -27.77 -1.90 15.66
C GLY A 155 -27.23 -1.24 16.94
N TYR A 156 -26.80 0.03 16.90
CA TYR A 156 -26.28 0.78 18.06
C TYR A 156 -27.36 1.62 18.74
N ARG A 157 -27.36 1.67 20.08
CA ARG A 157 -28.27 2.52 20.89
C ARG A 157 -27.58 3.87 21.15
N ILE A 158 -28.18 4.98 20.71
CA ILE A 158 -27.53 6.30 20.65
C ILE A 158 -28.36 7.40 21.30
N GLU A 159 -27.76 8.15 22.22
CA GLU A 159 -28.37 9.31 22.89
C GLU A 159 -28.39 10.58 22.05
N LEU A 160 -29.53 10.94 21.47
CA LEU A 160 -29.62 12.18 20.68
C LEU A 160 -29.28 13.46 21.48
N GLY A 161 -29.48 13.44 22.81
CA GLY A 161 -29.14 14.55 23.69
C GLY A 161 -27.63 14.76 23.85
N GLU A 162 -26.85 13.67 23.83
CA GLU A 162 -25.39 13.71 23.89
C GLU A 162 -24.82 14.29 22.58
N VAL A 163 -25.35 13.82 21.45
CA VAL A 163 -25.00 14.34 20.12
C VAL A 163 -25.41 15.81 19.98
N HIS A 164 -26.60 16.18 20.44
CA HIS A 164 -27.06 17.57 20.46
C HIS A 164 -26.19 18.48 21.33
N ALA A 165 -25.81 18.03 22.54
CA ALA A 165 -24.97 18.82 23.42
C ALA A 165 -23.54 18.98 22.89
N ALA A 166 -23.01 17.97 22.21
CA ALA A 166 -21.74 18.06 21.51
C ALA A 166 -21.82 19.03 20.32
N LEU A 167 -22.89 18.95 19.52
CA LEU A 167 -23.13 19.81 18.36
C LEU A 167 -23.34 21.28 18.75
N ALA A 168 -24.06 21.54 19.84
CA ALA A 168 -24.29 22.90 20.35
C ALA A 168 -23.04 23.55 20.97
N ARG A 169 -21.97 22.79 21.22
CA ARG A 169 -20.68 23.29 21.75
C ARG A 169 -19.65 23.56 20.66
N VAL A 170 -19.99 23.32 19.39
CA VAL A 170 -19.11 23.64 18.26
C VAL A 170 -19.11 25.15 18.04
N GLU A 171 -17.93 25.75 17.93
CA GLU A 171 -17.77 27.20 17.79
C GLU A 171 -18.46 27.69 16.50
N GLY A 172 -19.25 28.77 16.62
CA GLY A 172 -20.07 29.32 15.53
C GLY A 172 -21.50 28.78 15.45
N VAL A 173 -21.85 27.71 16.17
CA VAL A 173 -23.25 27.21 16.26
C VAL A 173 -24.04 28.02 17.28
N ASP A 174 -25.14 28.65 16.86
CA ASP A 174 -26.06 29.42 17.72
C ASP A 174 -27.14 28.52 18.34
N GLN A 175 -27.78 27.69 17.50
CA GLN A 175 -28.76 26.69 17.93
C GLN A 175 -28.53 25.38 17.18
N ALA A 176 -28.67 24.25 17.88
CA ALA A 176 -28.51 22.92 17.31
C ALA A 176 -29.78 22.06 17.52
N ALA A 177 -30.02 21.11 16.63
CA ALA A 177 -31.02 20.07 16.78
C ALA A 177 -30.49 18.79 16.13
N VAL A 178 -30.64 17.63 16.78
CA VAL A 178 -30.25 16.35 16.19
C VAL A 178 -31.47 15.45 16.15
N ILE A 179 -31.72 14.85 14.99
CA ILE A 179 -32.82 13.91 14.79
C ILE A 179 -32.31 12.63 14.12
N ALA A 180 -33.00 11.53 14.36
CA ALA A 180 -32.94 10.38 13.47
C ALA A 180 -33.94 10.59 12.34
N ARG A 181 -33.46 10.57 11.10
CA ARG A 181 -34.24 10.80 9.88
C ARG A 181 -34.24 9.53 9.03
N GLU A 182 -35.35 9.28 8.35
CA GLU A 182 -35.57 8.12 7.48
C GLU A 182 -36.08 8.64 6.12
N ASP A 183 -35.16 8.91 5.20
CA ASP A 183 -35.49 9.43 3.86
C ASP A 183 -35.79 8.31 2.85
N ARG A 184 -35.36 7.07 3.14
CA ARG A 184 -35.73 5.83 2.44
C ARG A 184 -36.26 4.80 3.46
N PRO A 185 -37.32 4.04 3.17
CA PRO A 185 -37.87 3.06 4.12
C PRO A 185 -36.82 2.05 4.56
N GLY A 186 -36.58 1.94 5.87
CA GLY A 186 -35.60 1.03 6.48
C GLY A 186 -34.21 1.62 6.73
N ASP A 187 -33.89 2.81 6.21
CA ASP A 187 -32.57 3.45 6.35
C ASP A 187 -32.64 4.69 7.26
N LYS A 188 -32.53 4.46 8.58
CA LYS A 188 -32.53 5.51 9.60
C LYS A 188 -31.12 6.03 9.83
N ARG A 189 -30.91 7.34 9.68
CA ARG A 189 -29.62 8.03 9.84
C ARG A 189 -29.72 9.21 10.81
N LEU A 190 -28.62 9.56 11.48
CA LEU A 190 -28.55 10.77 12.30
C LEU A 190 -28.31 12.00 11.43
N VAL A 191 -29.05 13.08 11.65
CA VAL A 191 -28.84 14.37 10.99
C VAL A 191 -28.84 15.50 12.03
N GLY A 192 -27.79 16.31 12.01
CA GLY A 192 -27.64 17.51 12.82
C GLY A 192 -28.10 18.74 12.03
N TYR A 193 -28.90 19.61 12.65
CA TYR A 193 -29.32 20.88 12.09
C TYR A 193 -28.81 21.99 12.98
N VAL A 194 -28.12 22.96 12.40
CA VAL A 194 -27.49 24.04 13.13
C VAL A 194 -27.88 25.38 12.53
N THR A 195 -27.86 26.42 13.35
CA THR A 195 -27.95 27.82 12.91
C THR A 195 -26.64 28.51 13.27
N GLU A 196 -26.22 29.47 12.46
CA GLU A 196 -24.93 30.13 12.64
C GLU A 196 -25.06 31.42 13.44
N SER A 197 -24.11 31.66 14.35
CA SER A 197 -24.01 32.93 15.07
C SER A 197 -23.60 34.09 14.15
N THR A 198 -22.86 33.79 13.08
CA THR A 198 -22.54 34.71 11.98
C THR A 198 -22.80 33.98 10.65
N LYS A 199 -23.51 34.63 9.73
CA LYS A 199 -23.98 33.96 8.51
C LYS A 199 -22.82 33.65 7.54
N GLY A 200 -22.69 32.40 7.11
CA GLY A 200 -21.71 31.92 6.14
C GLY A 200 -20.33 31.58 6.71
N THR A 201 -20.23 31.32 8.02
CA THR A 201 -18.95 31.00 8.69
C THR A 201 -18.83 29.54 9.11
N LEU A 202 -19.93 28.78 9.10
CA LEU A 202 -19.96 27.40 9.59
C LEU A 202 -19.91 26.42 8.41
N ASP A 203 -18.84 25.63 8.34
CA ASP A 203 -18.71 24.54 7.38
C ASP A 203 -19.28 23.22 7.97
N PRO A 204 -20.33 22.62 7.37
CA PRO A 204 -20.89 21.34 7.82
C PRO A 204 -19.89 20.18 7.91
N ALA A 205 -18.89 20.12 7.03
CA ALA A 205 -17.89 19.06 7.02
C ALA A 205 -16.95 19.21 8.23
N ALA A 206 -16.46 20.42 8.49
CA ALA A 206 -15.69 20.74 9.69
C ALA A 206 -16.46 20.47 10.99
N VAL A 207 -17.77 20.78 11.03
CA VAL A 207 -18.61 20.49 12.21
C VAL A 207 -18.75 18.99 12.46
N ARG A 208 -18.82 18.15 11.42
CA ARG A 208 -18.82 16.68 11.57
C ARG A 208 -17.48 16.15 12.05
N ALA A 209 -16.36 16.68 11.56
CA ALA A 209 -15.02 16.31 12.02
C ALA A 209 -14.86 16.56 13.53
N VAL A 210 -15.28 17.74 14.01
CA VAL A 210 -15.25 18.09 15.44
C VAL A 210 -16.15 17.18 16.30
N LEU A 211 -17.26 16.68 15.74
CA LEU A 211 -18.11 15.70 16.43
C LEU A 211 -17.48 14.31 16.48
N ALA A 212 -16.79 13.88 15.41
CA ALA A 212 -16.11 12.58 15.35
C ALA A 212 -14.95 12.46 16.34
N GLU A 213 -14.29 13.58 16.66
CA GLU A 213 -13.28 13.63 17.72
C GLU A 213 -13.84 13.42 19.14
N ARG A 214 -15.15 13.64 19.35
CA ARG A 214 -15.77 13.72 20.68
C ARG A 214 -16.86 12.68 20.93
N LEU A 215 -17.38 12.08 19.87
CA LEU A 215 -18.44 11.08 19.90
C LEU A 215 -17.97 9.84 19.11
N PRO A 216 -18.32 8.62 19.52
CA PRO A 216 -18.08 7.43 18.70
C PRO A 216 -18.69 7.57 17.30
N ALA A 217 -18.05 6.97 16.28
CA ALA A 217 -18.43 7.09 14.86
C ALA A 217 -19.94 6.91 14.58
N TYR A 218 -20.57 5.93 15.22
CA TYR A 218 -22.00 5.65 15.06
C TYR A 218 -22.93 6.73 15.68
N MET A 219 -22.42 7.62 16.53
CA MET A 219 -23.14 8.76 17.12
C MET A 219 -22.92 10.08 16.36
N VAL A 220 -21.96 10.13 15.43
CA VAL A 220 -21.72 11.30 14.59
C VAL A 220 -22.86 11.42 13.57
N PRO A 221 -23.53 12.59 13.46
CA PRO A 221 -24.54 12.78 12.42
C PRO A 221 -23.96 12.50 11.03
N ALA A 222 -24.65 11.66 10.26
CA ALA A 222 -24.29 11.34 8.89
C ALA A 222 -24.26 12.59 7.99
N ALA A 223 -25.00 13.63 8.38
CA ALA A 223 -24.86 14.97 7.81
C ALA A 223 -25.18 16.06 8.84
N VAL A 224 -24.61 17.25 8.61
CA VAL A 224 -24.94 18.49 9.32
C VAL A 224 -25.52 19.48 8.32
N VAL A 225 -26.63 20.13 8.66
CA VAL A 225 -27.31 21.08 7.78
C VAL A 225 -27.40 22.44 8.45
N VAL A 226 -26.84 23.44 7.80
CA VAL A 226 -26.88 24.83 8.27
C VAL A 226 -28.18 25.49 7.79
N LEU A 227 -28.94 26.03 8.73
CA LEU A 227 -30.22 26.70 8.50
C LEU A 227 -30.13 28.18 8.90
N GLY A 228 -30.91 29.03 8.23
CA GLY A 228 -31.06 30.43 8.64
C GLY A 228 -31.81 30.60 9.97
N ALA A 229 -32.67 29.65 10.34
CA ALA A 229 -33.35 29.57 11.63
C ALA A 229 -33.95 28.15 11.82
N LEU A 230 -34.05 27.66 13.06
CA LEU A 230 -34.77 26.42 13.35
C LEU A 230 -36.29 26.63 13.21
N PRO A 231 -37.00 25.81 12.41
CA PRO A 231 -38.45 25.95 12.25
C PRO A 231 -39.16 25.56 13.55
N LEU A 232 -40.05 26.43 14.05
CA LEU A 232 -40.85 26.21 15.25
C LEU A 232 -42.34 26.11 14.91
N THR A 233 -43.04 25.22 15.60
CA THR A 233 -44.51 25.15 15.62
C THR A 233 -45.11 26.39 16.29
N VAL A 234 -46.42 26.63 16.10
CA VAL A 234 -47.17 27.74 16.75
C VAL A 234 -47.08 27.78 18.29
N ASN A 235 -46.66 26.69 18.92
CA ASN A 235 -46.45 26.58 20.37
C ASN A 235 -44.98 26.76 20.80
N GLY A 236 -44.09 27.18 19.89
CA GLY A 236 -42.68 27.44 20.18
C GLY A 236 -41.78 26.20 20.31
N LYS A 237 -42.21 25.02 19.83
CA LYS A 237 -41.41 23.78 19.81
C LYS A 237 -40.86 23.50 18.40
N LEU A 238 -39.67 22.88 18.30
CA LEU A 238 -39.04 22.47 17.03
C LEU A 238 -40.02 21.65 16.15
N ASP A 239 -40.23 22.09 14.92
CA ASP A 239 -41.02 21.40 13.91
C ASP A 239 -40.13 20.52 13.04
N THR A 240 -39.99 19.25 13.41
CA THR A 240 -39.09 18.30 12.73
C THR A 240 -39.53 17.96 11.31
N ARG A 241 -40.80 18.21 10.94
CA ARG A 241 -41.30 17.94 9.58
C ARG A 241 -40.93 19.03 8.58
N ALA A 242 -40.59 20.22 9.07
CA ALA A 242 -40.18 21.35 8.25
C ALA A 242 -38.66 21.43 8.02
N LEU A 243 -37.88 20.47 8.53
CA LEU A 243 -36.43 20.41 8.36
C LEU A 243 -36.07 19.83 6.97
N PRO A 244 -35.15 20.45 6.21
CA PRO A 244 -34.75 19.99 4.87
C PRO A 244 -33.90 18.71 4.92
N ALA A 245 -33.84 17.95 3.82
CA ALA A 245 -33.01 16.74 3.75
C ALA A 245 -31.53 17.09 3.48
N PRO A 246 -30.56 16.37 4.06
CA PRO A 246 -29.12 16.57 3.83
C PRO A 246 -28.55 15.83 2.62
N GLU A 247 -27.35 16.24 2.20
CA GLU A 247 -26.48 15.57 1.22
C GLU A 247 -25.32 14.85 1.97
N TYR A 248 -25.00 13.58 1.69
CA TYR A 248 -24.15 12.69 2.53
C TYR A 248 -22.79 12.31 1.87
N GLN A 249 -21.69 12.19 2.65
CA GLN A 249 -20.33 11.66 2.26
C GLN A 249 -19.68 10.87 3.46
N ASP A 250 -19.12 9.65 3.24
CA ASP A 250 -18.63 8.61 4.23
C ASP A 250 -17.10 8.65 4.56
N ALA A 251 -16.62 8.23 5.76
CA ALA A 251 -15.19 8.03 6.13
C ALA A 251 -14.98 7.38 7.55
N ASP A 252 -14.08 6.39 7.72
CA ASP A 252 -13.31 6.17 8.98
C ASP A 252 -12.10 5.20 8.90
N HIS A 253 -11.90 4.46 7.81
CA HIS A 253 -10.54 3.98 7.40
C HIS A 253 -10.05 4.71 6.15
N TYR A 254 -10.80 5.74 5.79
CA TYR A 254 -10.65 6.44 4.53
C TYR A 254 -9.79 7.67 4.77
N ARG A 255 -8.49 7.57 4.46
CA ARG A 255 -7.77 8.78 4.09
C ARG A 255 -8.35 9.22 2.74
N ALA A 256 -9.05 10.35 2.73
CA ALA A 256 -9.54 10.92 1.48
C ALA A 256 -8.36 11.43 0.65
N PRO A 257 -8.42 11.30 -0.69
CA PRO A 257 -7.49 11.97 -1.59
C PRO A 257 -7.30 13.44 -1.28
N GLU A 258 -6.05 13.91 -1.31
CA GLU A 258 -5.70 15.30 -1.00
C GLU A 258 -5.33 16.12 -2.24
N ASP A 259 -5.02 15.45 -3.35
CA ASP A 259 -4.72 16.10 -4.62
C ASP A 259 -5.46 15.43 -5.80
N ALA A 260 -5.48 16.11 -6.95
CA ALA A 260 -6.21 15.68 -8.13
C ALA A 260 -5.73 14.32 -8.68
N VAL A 261 -4.45 13.97 -8.46
CA VAL A 261 -3.89 12.69 -8.91
C VAL A 261 -4.38 11.57 -7.98
N GLU A 262 -4.30 11.77 -6.66
CA GLU A 262 -4.85 10.88 -5.66
C GLU A 262 -6.38 10.69 -5.84
N GLU A 263 -7.13 11.74 -6.20
CA GLU A 263 -8.58 11.65 -6.43
C GLU A 263 -8.90 10.75 -7.61
N ILE A 264 -8.19 10.98 -8.72
CA ILE A 264 -8.30 10.18 -9.93
C ILE A 264 -7.94 8.72 -9.62
N LEU A 265 -6.80 8.48 -8.98
CA LEU A 265 -6.32 7.13 -8.69
C LEU A 265 -7.15 6.38 -7.65
N ALA A 266 -7.66 7.04 -6.61
CA ALA A 266 -8.56 6.43 -5.63
C ALA A 266 -9.90 6.06 -6.27
N SER A 267 -10.45 6.93 -7.12
CA SER A 267 -11.65 6.62 -7.90
C SER A 267 -11.41 5.43 -8.83
N ILE A 268 -10.24 5.37 -9.48
CA ILE A 268 -9.88 4.27 -10.37
C ILE A 268 -9.72 2.97 -9.59
N TYR A 269 -8.99 2.98 -8.46
CA TYR A 269 -8.84 1.81 -7.60
C TYR A 269 -10.22 1.32 -7.14
N ALA A 270 -11.12 2.23 -6.70
CA ALA A 270 -12.43 1.86 -6.17
C ALA A 270 -13.28 1.16 -7.24
N GLN A 271 -13.27 1.71 -8.46
CA GLN A 271 -13.95 1.13 -9.62
C GLN A 271 -13.30 -0.17 -10.13
N VAL A 272 -12.01 -0.36 -9.95
CA VAL A 272 -11.29 -1.59 -10.39
C VAL A 272 -11.48 -2.71 -9.38
N LEU A 273 -11.40 -2.39 -8.10
CA LEU A 273 -11.48 -3.36 -7.00
C LEU A 273 -12.92 -3.66 -6.56
N GLY A 274 -13.91 -2.89 -7.02
CA GLY A 274 -15.33 -3.12 -6.74
C GLY A 274 -15.72 -2.75 -5.32
N VAL A 275 -15.13 -1.68 -4.77
CA VAL A 275 -15.40 -1.20 -3.41
C VAL A 275 -15.96 0.23 -3.48
N GLU A 276 -16.92 0.57 -2.62
CA GLU A 276 -17.59 1.88 -2.65
C GLU A 276 -16.63 3.05 -2.37
N GLN A 277 -15.58 2.80 -1.60
CA GLN A 277 -14.66 3.84 -1.13
C GLN A 277 -13.26 3.26 -0.84
N ILE A 278 -12.22 3.87 -1.40
CA ILE A 278 -10.80 3.49 -1.19
C ILE A 278 -10.04 4.62 -0.54
N GLY A 279 -9.53 4.37 0.66
CA GLY A 279 -8.58 5.23 1.33
C GLY A 279 -7.30 5.30 0.51
N VAL A 280 -6.69 6.47 0.42
CA VAL A 280 -5.49 6.62 -0.39
C VAL A 280 -4.28 5.85 0.14
N ASP A 281 -4.35 5.35 1.38
CA ASP A 281 -3.34 4.46 1.97
C ASP A 281 -3.73 2.99 1.95
N ASP A 282 -4.87 2.64 1.34
CA ASP A 282 -5.24 1.25 1.16
C ASP A 282 -4.35 0.62 0.09
N SER A 283 -3.73 -0.50 0.43
CA SER A 283 -2.92 -1.28 -0.51
C SER A 283 -3.83 -1.95 -1.55
N PHE A 284 -3.48 -1.77 -2.81
CA PHE A 284 -4.14 -2.34 -3.97
C PHE A 284 -4.26 -3.86 -3.85
N PHE A 285 -3.20 -4.53 -3.38
CA PHE A 285 -3.16 -5.98 -3.24
C PHE A 285 -3.86 -6.45 -1.96
N ASP A 286 -3.83 -5.66 -0.88
CA ASP A 286 -4.53 -6.00 0.37
C ASP A 286 -6.06 -5.94 0.18
N LEU A 287 -6.52 -5.06 -0.71
CA LEU A 287 -7.91 -4.99 -1.16
C LEU A 287 -8.25 -6.06 -2.22
N GLY A 288 -7.31 -6.96 -2.52
CA GLY A 288 -7.41 -8.10 -3.42
C GLY A 288 -7.30 -7.75 -4.90
N GLY A 289 -6.50 -6.73 -5.22
CA GLY A 289 -5.97 -6.49 -6.56
C GLY A 289 -4.96 -7.55 -6.98
N ASP A 290 -4.94 -7.83 -8.27
CA ASP A 290 -4.05 -8.74 -8.98
C ASP A 290 -3.42 -8.06 -10.21
N SER A 291 -2.51 -8.75 -10.91
CA SER A 291 -1.85 -8.23 -12.12
C SER A 291 -2.81 -7.77 -13.21
N ILE A 292 -4.00 -8.38 -13.32
CA ILE A 292 -5.01 -8.00 -14.30
C ILE A 292 -5.66 -6.67 -13.91
N SER A 293 -6.03 -6.53 -12.64
CA SER A 293 -6.58 -5.29 -12.11
C SER A 293 -5.55 -4.14 -12.09
N SER A 294 -4.25 -4.42 -11.90
CA SER A 294 -3.19 -3.41 -12.02
C SER A 294 -3.15 -2.80 -13.42
N MET A 295 -3.30 -3.62 -14.48
CA MET A 295 -3.40 -3.10 -15.85
C MET A 295 -4.64 -2.22 -16.05
N GLN A 296 -5.76 -2.55 -15.40
CA GLN A 296 -6.98 -1.74 -15.48
C GLN A 296 -6.80 -0.37 -14.82
N VAL A 297 -6.08 -0.32 -13.70
CA VAL A 297 -5.72 0.94 -13.05
C VAL A 297 -4.89 1.79 -14.00
N VAL A 298 -3.84 1.24 -14.62
CA VAL A 298 -3.00 1.96 -15.59
C VAL A 298 -3.82 2.49 -16.76
N ALA A 299 -4.68 1.64 -17.34
CA ALA A 299 -5.55 2.00 -18.46
C ALA A 299 -6.45 3.20 -18.13
N ARG A 300 -7.13 3.14 -16.99
CA ARG A 300 -8.06 4.18 -16.54
C ARG A 300 -7.34 5.44 -16.08
N ALA A 301 -6.15 5.31 -15.48
CA ALA A 301 -5.33 6.45 -15.09
C ALA A 301 -4.87 7.24 -16.30
N ARG A 302 -4.46 6.56 -17.37
CA ARG A 302 -4.10 7.20 -18.64
C ARG A 302 -5.28 7.87 -19.32
N ALA A 303 -6.46 7.25 -19.30
CA ALA A 303 -7.69 7.90 -19.77
C ALA A 303 -8.02 9.19 -19.00
N ALA A 304 -7.60 9.25 -17.73
CA ALA A 304 -7.68 10.43 -16.88
C ALA A 304 -6.44 11.36 -16.99
N GLY A 305 -5.52 11.10 -17.92
CA GLY A 305 -4.35 11.94 -18.20
C GLY A 305 -3.10 11.62 -17.37
N LEU A 306 -3.05 10.50 -16.65
CA LEU A 306 -1.92 10.07 -15.82
C LEU A 306 -1.16 8.90 -16.47
N LEU A 307 0.13 9.09 -16.69
CA LEU A 307 1.06 8.06 -17.14
C LEU A 307 1.57 7.26 -15.94
N LEU A 308 1.24 5.98 -15.93
CA LEU A 308 1.66 4.99 -14.94
C LEU A 308 2.07 3.70 -15.66
N ARG A 309 2.99 2.94 -15.07
CA ARG A 309 3.40 1.61 -15.55
C ARG A 309 2.79 0.54 -14.64
N PRO A 310 2.52 -0.68 -15.14
CA PRO A 310 2.02 -1.77 -14.29
C PRO A 310 2.90 -2.02 -13.06
N ARG A 311 4.23 -1.97 -13.20
CA ARG A 311 5.19 -2.07 -12.09
C ARG A 311 5.00 -1.00 -11.02
N ASP A 312 4.61 0.22 -11.40
CA ASP A 312 4.44 1.31 -10.45
C ASP A 312 3.37 0.94 -9.41
N ILE A 313 2.35 0.17 -9.78
CA ILE A 313 1.32 -0.33 -8.85
C ILE A 313 1.88 -1.44 -7.94
N PHE A 314 2.74 -2.33 -8.46
CA PHE A 314 3.38 -3.38 -7.67
C PHE A 314 4.38 -2.83 -6.64
N VAL A 315 5.07 -1.76 -7.00
CA VAL A 315 6.07 -1.09 -6.15
C VAL A 315 5.41 -0.08 -5.21
N GLU A 316 4.45 0.69 -5.73
CA GLU A 316 3.74 1.77 -5.05
C GLU A 316 2.28 1.37 -4.82
N GLN A 317 2.13 0.38 -3.94
CA GLN A 317 0.91 -0.41 -3.74
C GLN A 317 -0.30 0.40 -3.27
N THR A 318 -0.14 1.62 -2.76
CA THR A 318 -1.24 2.48 -2.30
C THR A 318 -1.46 3.65 -3.26
N VAL A 319 -2.68 4.19 -3.33
CA VAL A 319 -2.98 5.37 -4.18
C VAL A 319 -2.03 6.53 -3.89
N SER A 320 -1.71 6.74 -2.61
CA SER A 320 -0.83 7.80 -2.12
C SER A 320 0.60 7.69 -2.60
N ARG A 321 1.10 6.46 -2.73
CA ARG A 321 2.43 6.19 -3.24
C ARG A 321 2.45 6.19 -4.76
N LEU A 322 1.39 5.69 -5.39
CA LEU A 322 1.25 5.68 -6.84
C LEU A 322 1.15 7.11 -7.41
N ALA A 323 0.46 8.01 -6.70
CA ALA A 323 0.38 9.42 -7.07
C ALA A 323 1.74 10.13 -7.12
N GLN A 324 2.74 9.67 -6.35
CA GLN A 324 4.09 10.24 -6.34
C GLN A 324 4.92 9.89 -7.58
N VAL A 325 4.57 8.82 -8.28
CA VAL A 325 5.26 8.36 -9.49
C VAL A 325 4.43 8.59 -10.76
N ALA A 326 3.16 8.98 -10.62
CA ALA A 326 2.30 9.37 -11.71
C ALA A 326 2.79 10.66 -12.38
N VAL A 327 2.94 10.63 -13.71
CA VAL A 327 3.31 11.81 -14.50
C VAL A 327 2.12 12.19 -15.38
N PHE A 328 1.77 13.47 -15.48
CA PHE A 328 0.73 13.89 -16.42
C PHE A 328 1.18 13.65 -17.86
N ALA A 329 0.31 13.09 -18.68
CA ALA A 329 0.58 12.86 -20.08
C ALA A 329 0.76 14.20 -20.82
N ASP A 330 1.99 14.53 -21.21
CA ASP A 330 2.21 15.55 -22.24
C ASP A 330 1.61 15.01 -23.55
N GLY A 331 0.82 15.86 -24.22
CA GLY A 331 -0.05 15.52 -25.35
C GLY A 331 0.64 15.06 -26.65
N GLU A 332 1.82 14.48 -26.57
CA GLU A 332 2.62 13.95 -27.70
C GLU A 332 2.78 12.41 -27.70
N THR A 333 1.99 11.65 -26.95
CA THR A 333 1.93 10.18 -27.16
C THR A 333 0.97 9.87 -28.32
N ALA A 334 1.45 10.12 -29.53
CA ALA A 334 0.78 9.75 -30.77
C ALA A 334 0.61 8.22 -30.88
N VAL A 335 -0.55 7.77 -31.37
CA VAL A 335 -0.77 6.40 -31.84
C VAL A 335 0.39 5.99 -32.75
N VAL A 336 1.20 5.03 -32.33
CA VAL A 336 2.45 4.68 -33.03
C VAL A 336 2.16 3.96 -34.34
N ASP A 337 1.07 3.16 -34.43
CA ASP A 337 0.63 2.49 -35.67
C ASP A 337 -0.84 1.96 -35.62
N ALA A 338 -1.48 1.76 -36.78
CA ALA A 338 -2.90 1.37 -36.95
C ALA A 338 -3.20 -0.15 -36.79
N GLY A 339 -2.17 -0.98 -36.66
CA GLY A 339 -2.22 -2.43 -36.49
C GLY A 339 -2.50 -3.23 -37.76
N THR A 340 -2.39 -2.63 -38.95
CA THR A 340 -2.62 -3.29 -40.24
C THR A 340 -1.32 -3.83 -40.85
N GLY A 341 -1.44 -4.85 -41.70
CA GLY A 341 -0.31 -5.50 -42.38
C GLY A 341 0.14 -6.83 -41.74
N PRO A 342 1.35 -7.31 -42.07
CA PRO A 342 1.86 -8.59 -41.59
C PRO A 342 2.06 -8.60 -40.07
N VAL A 343 1.72 -9.72 -39.42
CA VAL A 343 1.86 -9.91 -37.97
C VAL A 343 2.76 -11.11 -37.70
N VAL A 344 3.70 -10.97 -36.76
CA VAL A 344 4.50 -12.11 -36.31
C VAL A 344 3.61 -13.02 -35.46
N ALA A 345 3.60 -14.33 -35.74
CA ALA A 345 2.93 -15.30 -34.89
C ALA A 345 3.62 -15.34 -33.52
N THR A 346 2.90 -14.89 -32.48
CA THR A 346 3.36 -14.87 -31.08
C THR A 346 3.53 -16.30 -30.54
N PRO A 347 4.23 -16.49 -29.40
CA PRO A 347 4.46 -17.81 -28.83
C PRO A 347 3.20 -18.65 -28.67
N ILE A 348 2.12 -18.06 -28.14
CA ILE A 348 0.85 -18.78 -27.93
C ILE A 348 0.15 -19.17 -29.24
N ILE A 349 0.26 -18.34 -30.27
CA ILE A 349 -0.27 -18.65 -31.60
C ILE A 349 0.51 -19.82 -32.23
N ARG A 350 1.84 -19.86 -32.05
CA ARG A 350 2.67 -20.99 -32.51
C ARG A 350 2.38 -22.26 -31.72
N TRP A 351 2.10 -22.15 -30.42
CA TRP A 351 1.67 -23.27 -29.58
C TRP A 351 0.35 -23.87 -30.08
N LEU A 352 -0.68 -23.05 -30.34
CA LEU A 352 -1.98 -23.53 -30.86
C LEU A 352 -1.81 -24.27 -32.18
N HIS A 353 -0.99 -23.74 -33.10
CA HIS A 353 -0.66 -24.41 -34.35
C HIS A 353 0.01 -25.77 -34.12
N GLY A 354 0.87 -25.87 -33.09
CA GLY A 354 1.57 -27.10 -32.70
C GLY A 354 0.69 -28.22 -32.13
N LEU A 355 -0.49 -27.92 -31.57
CA LEU A 355 -1.42 -28.93 -31.06
C LEU A 355 -1.95 -29.87 -32.17
N GLY A 356 -2.00 -29.38 -33.41
CA GLY A 356 -2.60 -30.08 -34.53
C GLY A 356 -4.13 -30.24 -34.40
N GLY A 357 -4.79 -30.74 -35.45
CA GLY A 357 -6.24 -30.93 -35.45
C GLY A 357 -7.04 -29.72 -35.94
N LYS A 358 -8.37 -29.73 -35.73
CA LYS A 358 -9.27 -28.67 -36.21
C LYS A 358 -9.30 -27.52 -35.21
N VAL A 359 -8.74 -26.38 -35.61
CA VAL A 359 -8.68 -25.17 -34.79
C VAL A 359 -9.57 -24.05 -35.31
N ASP A 360 -10.24 -24.21 -36.46
CA ASP A 360 -11.03 -23.16 -37.12
C ASP A 360 -12.16 -22.57 -36.24
N GLU A 361 -12.69 -23.40 -35.32
CA GLU A 361 -13.76 -23.01 -34.39
C GLU A 361 -13.21 -22.72 -32.97
N PHE A 362 -11.89 -22.70 -32.74
CA PHE A 362 -11.31 -22.48 -31.41
C PHE A 362 -11.57 -21.04 -30.96
N ASN A 363 -12.53 -20.87 -30.04
CA ASN A 363 -13.14 -19.58 -29.76
C ASN A 363 -13.24 -19.29 -28.26
N GLN A 364 -13.37 -18.00 -27.95
CA GLN A 364 -13.97 -17.53 -26.71
C GLN A 364 -15.36 -16.95 -27.00
N THR A 365 -16.30 -17.16 -26.08
CA THR A 365 -17.69 -16.72 -26.23
C THR A 365 -18.18 -15.97 -25.00
N VAL A 366 -18.78 -14.80 -25.19
CA VAL A 366 -19.46 -14.02 -24.15
C VAL A 366 -20.91 -13.74 -24.58
N VAL A 367 -21.84 -13.85 -23.63
CA VAL A 367 -23.25 -13.49 -23.83
C VAL A 367 -23.51 -12.15 -23.18
N LEU A 368 -24.06 -11.21 -23.95
CA LEU A 368 -24.42 -9.87 -23.50
C LEU A 368 -25.94 -9.69 -23.49
N GLN A 369 -26.48 -9.18 -22.39
CA GLN A 369 -27.83 -8.67 -22.29
C GLN A 369 -27.86 -7.23 -22.80
N ALA A 370 -28.70 -6.96 -23.79
CA ALA A 370 -28.88 -5.63 -24.35
C ALA A 370 -29.88 -4.78 -23.55
N PRO A 371 -29.75 -3.44 -23.59
CA PRO A 371 -30.77 -2.49 -23.12
C PRO A 371 -32.13 -2.66 -23.82
N GLU A 372 -33.18 -2.12 -23.19
CA GLU A 372 -34.51 -2.10 -23.79
C GLU A 372 -34.51 -1.23 -25.07
N GLY A 373 -35.16 -1.73 -26.13
CA GLY A 373 -35.31 -0.98 -27.39
C GLY A 373 -34.19 -1.13 -28.41
N VAL A 374 -33.15 -1.93 -28.15
CA VAL A 374 -32.10 -2.27 -29.13
C VAL A 374 -32.69 -3.05 -30.31
N THR A 375 -32.36 -2.61 -31.53
CA THR A 375 -32.77 -3.26 -32.79
C THR A 375 -31.61 -3.99 -33.47
N ASP A 376 -31.92 -4.86 -34.44
CA ASP A 376 -30.92 -5.56 -35.26
C ASP A 376 -29.92 -4.58 -35.93
N ASP A 377 -30.38 -3.40 -36.37
CA ASP A 377 -29.51 -2.39 -37.01
C ASP A 377 -28.59 -1.67 -36.01
N ASP A 378 -29.02 -1.52 -34.75
CA ASP A 378 -28.17 -0.96 -33.69
C ASP A 378 -27.02 -1.91 -33.36
N VAL A 379 -27.30 -3.21 -33.29
CA VAL A 379 -26.30 -4.26 -33.09
C VAL A 379 -25.26 -4.24 -34.21
N VAL A 380 -25.70 -4.19 -35.47
CA VAL A 380 -24.80 -4.07 -36.62
C VAL A 380 -23.90 -2.84 -36.52
N THR A 381 -24.46 -1.70 -36.12
CA THR A 381 -23.71 -0.43 -36.03
C THR A 381 -22.59 -0.51 -34.99
N VAL A 382 -22.88 -1.03 -33.80
CA VAL A 382 -21.87 -1.18 -32.74
C VAL A 382 -20.83 -2.24 -33.10
N LEU A 383 -21.23 -3.36 -33.71
CA LEU A 383 -20.29 -4.39 -34.18
C LEU A 383 -19.36 -3.87 -35.27
N GLN A 384 -19.86 -3.05 -36.20
CA GLN A 384 -19.01 -2.46 -37.24
C GLN A 384 -17.95 -1.54 -36.63
N ALA A 385 -18.32 -0.72 -35.65
CA ALA A 385 -17.37 0.13 -34.94
C ALA A 385 -16.24 -0.68 -34.26
N LEU A 386 -16.57 -1.82 -33.64
CA LEU A 386 -15.56 -2.72 -33.06
C LEU A 386 -14.63 -3.30 -34.12
N LEU A 387 -15.19 -3.82 -35.22
CA LEU A 387 -14.40 -4.41 -36.32
C LEU A 387 -13.44 -3.38 -36.91
N ASP A 388 -13.89 -2.15 -37.12
CA ASP A 388 -13.05 -1.08 -37.66
C ASP A 388 -11.96 -0.66 -36.66
N ARG A 389 -12.29 -0.57 -35.37
CA ARG A 389 -11.37 -0.13 -34.32
C ARG A 389 -10.30 -1.15 -33.95
N HIS A 390 -10.64 -2.44 -33.91
CA HIS A 390 -9.79 -3.50 -33.39
C HIS A 390 -9.28 -4.40 -34.52
N ALA A 391 -8.05 -4.11 -34.96
CA ALA A 391 -7.33 -4.81 -36.03
C ALA A 391 -7.39 -6.34 -35.96
N THR A 392 -7.22 -6.93 -34.78
CA THR A 392 -7.18 -8.39 -34.57
C THR A 392 -8.51 -9.09 -34.86
N LEU A 393 -9.65 -8.39 -34.79
CA LEU A 393 -10.95 -8.93 -35.19
C LEU A 393 -11.07 -9.13 -36.71
N ARG A 394 -10.10 -8.66 -37.49
CA ARG A 394 -9.99 -8.83 -38.95
C ARG A 394 -8.78 -9.68 -39.35
N LEU A 395 -8.03 -10.21 -38.38
CA LEU A 395 -6.82 -11.00 -38.62
C LEU A 395 -7.11 -12.17 -39.56
N ARG A 396 -6.20 -12.44 -40.50
CA ARG A 396 -6.19 -13.63 -41.36
C ARG A 396 -5.02 -14.52 -41.00
N ALA A 397 -5.26 -15.81 -40.88
CA ALA A 397 -4.24 -16.83 -40.65
C ALA A 397 -4.25 -17.83 -41.80
N GLU A 398 -3.26 -17.74 -42.69
CA GLU A 398 -3.06 -18.70 -43.78
C GLU A 398 -1.93 -19.66 -43.42
N ASP A 399 -2.17 -20.96 -43.53
CA ASP A 399 -1.14 -21.97 -43.40
C ASP A 399 -0.36 -22.08 -44.72
N SER A 400 0.92 -21.73 -44.67
CA SER A 400 1.86 -21.85 -45.78
C SER A 400 3.09 -22.62 -45.31
N ASP A 401 3.35 -23.77 -45.94
CA ASP A 401 4.51 -24.63 -45.64
C ASP A 401 4.62 -25.09 -44.16
N GLY A 402 3.49 -25.25 -43.46
CA GLY A 402 3.47 -25.70 -42.06
C GLY A 402 3.80 -24.59 -41.05
N GLN A 403 3.65 -23.33 -41.45
CA GLN A 403 3.69 -22.16 -40.59
C GLN A 403 2.51 -21.23 -40.91
N TRP A 404 1.93 -20.61 -39.88
CA TRP A 404 0.93 -19.57 -40.07
C TRP A 404 1.56 -18.25 -40.50
N SER A 405 1.16 -17.78 -41.67
CA SER A 405 1.32 -16.40 -42.09
C SER A 405 0.11 -15.60 -41.61
N LEU A 406 0.37 -14.57 -40.80
CA LEU A 406 -0.67 -13.72 -40.25
C LEU A 406 -0.69 -12.35 -40.95
N LEU A 407 -1.87 -11.89 -41.34
CA LEU A 407 -2.07 -10.60 -41.98
C LEU A 407 -3.33 -9.93 -41.42
N VAL A 408 -3.22 -8.67 -41.04
CA VAL A 408 -4.39 -7.82 -40.73
C VAL A 408 -4.72 -6.95 -41.94
N PRO A 409 -5.90 -7.10 -42.56
CA PRO A 409 -6.35 -6.24 -43.65
C PRO A 409 -6.68 -4.79 -43.21
N GLU A 410 -6.96 -3.91 -44.18
CA GLU A 410 -7.41 -2.52 -43.93
C GLU A 410 -8.81 -2.46 -43.30
N THR A 411 -9.19 -1.32 -42.73
CA THR A 411 -10.53 -1.11 -42.15
C THR A 411 -11.63 -1.22 -43.22
N GLY A 412 -12.84 -1.65 -42.82
CA GLY A 412 -13.95 -1.88 -43.75
C GLY A 412 -13.87 -3.15 -44.61
N THR A 413 -12.91 -4.05 -44.38
CA THR A 413 -12.83 -5.33 -45.14
C THR A 413 -13.78 -6.42 -44.66
N VAL A 414 -14.39 -6.25 -43.48
CA VAL A 414 -15.37 -7.16 -42.88
C VAL A 414 -16.64 -6.36 -42.59
N ASP A 415 -17.77 -6.85 -43.10
CA ASP A 415 -19.09 -6.25 -42.89
C ASP A 415 -19.79 -6.95 -41.70
N ALA A 416 -20.13 -6.18 -40.66
CA ALA A 416 -20.82 -6.66 -39.47
C ALA A 416 -22.15 -7.38 -39.78
N ARG A 417 -22.82 -7.06 -40.90
CA ARG A 417 -24.06 -7.75 -41.33
C ARG A 417 -23.82 -9.20 -41.73
N GLU A 418 -22.63 -9.52 -42.24
CA GLU A 418 -22.26 -10.89 -42.58
C GLU A 418 -21.88 -11.71 -41.34
N CYS A 419 -21.41 -11.04 -40.29
CA CYS A 419 -21.08 -11.62 -38.99
C CYS A 419 -22.32 -11.92 -38.12
N LEU A 420 -23.44 -11.22 -38.34
CA LEU A 420 -24.63 -11.30 -37.47
C LEU A 420 -25.65 -12.36 -37.95
N LEU A 421 -26.01 -13.27 -37.05
CA LEU A 421 -27.15 -14.18 -37.20
C LEU A 421 -28.27 -13.77 -36.23
N ALA A 422 -29.38 -13.25 -36.76
CA ALA A 422 -30.53 -12.89 -35.93
C ALA A 422 -31.55 -14.04 -35.87
N VAL A 423 -31.96 -14.42 -34.66
CA VAL A 423 -32.94 -15.47 -34.37
C VAL A 423 -33.99 -14.97 -33.38
N ASP A 424 -35.19 -15.56 -33.41
CA ASP A 424 -36.25 -15.17 -32.47
C ASP A 424 -36.03 -15.79 -31.08
N VAL A 425 -35.46 -17.00 -31.03
CA VAL A 425 -35.13 -17.74 -29.79
C VAL A 425 -33.78 -18.41 -29.95
N LEU A 426 -32.98 -18.40 -28.88
CA LEU A 426 -31.67 -19.04 -28.85
C LEU A 426 -31.80 -20.57 -28.75
N THR A 427 -31.03 -21.29 -29.59
CA THR A 427 -31.01 -22.77 -29.65
C THR A 427 -29.59 -23.25 -29.88
N ASP A 428 -29.28 -24.48 -29.44
CA ASP A 428 -27.95 -25.09 -29.64
C ASP A 428 -27.57 -25.19 -31.13
N GLU A 429 -28.56 -25.44 -31.99
CA GLU A 429 -28.34 -25.48 -33.45
C GLU A 429 -27.96 -24.10 -34.00
N ALA A 430 -28.65 -23.03 -33.57
CA ALA A 430 -28.31 -21.67 -33.98
C ALA A 430 -26.93 -21.25 -33.46
N LEU A 431 -26.55 -21.70 -32.25
CA LEU A 431 -25.23 -21.45 -31.67
C LEU A 431 -24.13 -22.18 -32.45
N HIS A 432 -24.34 -23.45 -32.79
CA HIS A 432 -23.43 -24.22 -33.63
C HIS A 432 -23.30 -23.60 -35.04
N GLN A 433 -24.42 -23.15 -35.62
CA GLN A 433 -24.42 -22.46 -36.90
C GLN A 433 -23.67 -21.13 -36.84
N ALA A 434 -23.81 -20.35 -35.77
CA ALA A 434 -23.06 -19.10 -35.59
C ALA A 434 -21.56 -19.38 -35.44
N ARG A 435 -21.19 -20.37 -34.61
CA ARG A 435 -19.79 -20.75 -34.38
C ARG A 435 -19.08 -21.27 -35.62
N SER A 436 -19.73 -22.13 -36.40
CA SER A 436 -19.16 -22.72 -37.63
C SER A 436 -18.90 -21.72 -38.76
N ARG A 437 -19.30 -20.45 -38.60
CA ARG A 437 -18.95 -19.34 -39.49
C ARG A 437 -17.55 -18.78 -39.22
N LEU A 438 -16.95 -19.07 -38.07
CA LEU A 438 -15.56 -18.69 -37.81
C LEU A 438 -14.65 -19.35 -38.84
N ASN A 439 -13.75 -18.54 -39.41
CA ASN A 439 -12.81 -19.01 -40.41
C ASN A 439 -11.58 -18.10 -40.44
N PRO A 440 -10.52 -18.45 -39.69
CA PRO A 440 -9.27 -17.70 -39.62
C PRO A 440 -8.62 -17.46 -40.99
N ALA A 441 -8.72 -18.40 -41.93
CA ALA A 441 -8.10 -18.26 -43.26
C ALA A 441 -8.74 -17.13 -44.08
N THR A 442 -10.05 -16.93 -43.95
CA THR A 442 -10.77 -15.86 -44.65
C THR A 442 -10.82 -14.53 -43.87
N GLY A 443 -10.46 -14.56 -42.58
CA GLY A 443 -10.52 -13.40 -41.68
C GLY A 443 -11.84 -13.22 -40.96
N SER A 444 -12.71 -14.23 -40.99
CA SER A 444 -13.95 -14.28 -40.21
C SER A 444 -13.62 -14.65 -38.76
N MET A 445 -12.99 -13.71 -38.05
CA MET A 445 -12.58 -13.90 -36.65
C MET A 445 -13.72 -13.64 -35.66
N LEU A 446 -14.77 -12.92 -36.05
CA LEU A 446 -15.94 -12.62 -35.22
C LEU A 446 -17.23 -13.14 -35.87
N SER A 447 -18.05 -13.82 -35.08
CA SER A 447 -19.42 -14.22 -35.40
C SER A 447 -20.35 -13.84 -34.24
N ALA A 448 -21.53 -13.31 -34.53
CA ALA A 448 -22.46 -12.82 -33.53
C ALA A 448 -23.86 -13.45 -33.73
N LEU A 449 -24.51 -13.84 -32.64
CA LEU A 449 -25.89 -14.34 -32.63
C LEU A 449 -26.78 -13.39 -31.81
N TRP A 450 -27.78 -12.79 -32.45
CA TRP A 450 -28.74 -11.90 -31.81
C TRP A 450 -30.09 -12.58 -31.59
N GLU A 451 -30.49 -12.74 -30.33
CA GLU A 451 -31.80 -13.26 -29.93
C GLU A 451 -32.78 -12.11 -29.68
N ARG A 452 -33.79 -11.97 -30.54
CA ARG A 452 -34.81 -10.90 -30.43
C ARG A 452 -35.73 -11.09 -29.23
N GLY A 453 -36.13 -12.34 -28.94
CA GLY A 453 -37.09 -12.64 -27.88
C GLY A 453 -36.55 -12.40 -26.46
N GLY A 454 -35.23 -12.49 -26.28
CA GLY A 454 -34.54 -12.26 -25.01
C GLY A 454 -33.65 -11.01 -24.98
N SER A 455 -33.53 -10.29 -26.09
CA SER A 455 -32.58 -9.17 -26.27
C SER A 455 -31.14 -9.54 -25.87
N ARG A 456 -30.66 -10.70 -26.33
CA ARG A 456 -29.34 -11.23 -25.99
C ARG A 456 -28.44 -11.32 -27.21
N LEU A 457 -27.20 -10.86 -27.08
CA LEU A 457 -26.15 -10.93 -28.10
C LEU A 457 -25.07 -11.92 -27.65
N VAL A 458 -24.91 -13.02 -28.36
CA VAL A 458 -23.78 -13.94 -28.17
C VAL A 458 -22.66 -13.53 -29.12
N LEU A 459 -21.54 -13.10 -28.56
CA LEU A 459 -20.32 -12.79 -29.30
C LEU A 459 -19.39 -13.99 -29.25
N ILE A 460 -19.12 -14.57 -30.43
CA ILE A 460 -18.23 -15.71 -30.61
C ILE A 460 -17.03 -15.21 -31.39
N VAL A 461 -15.87 -15.12 -30.75
CA VAL A 461 -14.65 -14.61 -31.37
C VAL A 461 -13.58 -15.69 -31.35
N HIS A 462 -12.94 -15.90 -32.49
CA HIS A 462 -11.84 -16.84 -32.62
C HIS A 462 -10.71 -16.45 -31.66
N HIS A 463 -10.15 -17.42 -30.95
CA HIS A 463 -9.24 -17.14 -29.84
C HIS A 463 -7.93 -16.48 -30.29
N LEU A 464 -7.56 -16.58 -31.57
CA LEU A 464 -6.45 -15.82 -32.18
C LEU A 464 -6.61 -14.29 -32.07
N ALA A 465 -7.84 -13.80 -31.96
CA ALA A 465 -8.14 -12.38 -31.97
C ALA A 465 -8.39 -11.80 -30.57
N VAL A 466 -8.65 -12.63 -29.55
CA VAL A 466 -9.05 -12.18 -28.21
C VAL A 466 -8.48 -13.05 -27.11
N ASP A 467 -8.25 -12.43 -25.95
CA ASP A 467 -7.97 -13.08 -24.67
C ASP A 467 -9.02 -12.68 -23.61
N ALA A 468 -8.91 -13.22 -22.40
CA ALA A 468 -9.82 -12.90 -21.30
C ALA A 468 -9.87 -11.39 -20.97
N VAL A 469 -8.75 -10.68 -21.13
CA VAL A 469 -8.65 -9.23 -20.88
C VAL A 469 -9.35 -8.42 -21.97
N SER A 470 -9.29 -8.89 -23.22
CA SER A 470 -9.87 -8.24 -24.40
C SER A 470 -11.38 -8.03 -24.28
N TRP A 471 -12.11 -8.95 -23.63
CA TRP A 471 -13.56 -8.82 -23.47
C TRP A 471 -13.99 -7.59 -22.69
N ARG A 472 -13.15 -7.10 -21.75
CA ARG A 472 -13.43 -5.88 -20.99
C ARG A 472 -13.33 -4.65 -21.88
N ILE A 473 -12.30 -4.60 -22.72
CA ILE A 473 -12.10 -3.53 -23.72
C ILE A 473 -13.26 -3.51 -24.72
N LEU A 474 -13.64 -4.69 -25.24
CA LEU A 474 -14.75 -4.82 -26.17
C LEU A 474 -16.10 -4.41 -25.55
N LEU A 475 -16.39 -4.80 -24.32
CA LEU A 475 -17.63 -4.42 -23.63
C LEU A 475 -17.70 -2.91 -23.36
N GLU A 476 -16.59 -2.29 -22.96
CA GLU A 476 -16.51 -0.84 -22.77
C GLU A 476 -16.75 -0.11 -24.10
N ASP A 477 -16.09 -0.54 -25.18
CA ASP A 477 -16.26 0.05 -26.50
C ASP A 477 -17.68 -0.16 -27.07
N ILE A 478 -18.33 -1.30 -26.78
CA ILE A 478 -19.75 -1.53 -27.09
C ILE A 478 -20.62 -0.47 -26.42
N ASN A 479 -20.38 -0.19 -25.14
CA ASN A 479 -21.16 0.77 -24.38
C ASN A 479 -20.88 2.23 -24.80
N ILE A 480 -19.63 2.57 -25.13
CA ILE A 480 -19.29 3.89 -25.68
C ILE A 480 -19.97 4.08 -27.04
N GLY A 481 -19.86 3.10 -27.94
CA GLY A 481 -20.47 3.16 -29.26
C GLY A 481 -21.99 3.20 -29.19
N TRP A 482 -22.60 2.41 -28.29
CA TRP A 482 -24.03 2.46 -28.01
C TRP A 482 -24.49 3.84 -27.54
N ALA A 483 -23.81 4.43 -26.54
CA ALA A 483 -24.17 5.74 -26.00
C ALA A 483 -24.07 6.85 -27.05
N GLN A 484 -23.02 6.84 -27.88
CA GLN A 484 -22.84 7.80 -28.97
C GLN A 484 -23.93 7.64 -30.04
N HIS A 485 -24.15 6.42 -30.54
CA HIS A 485 -25.17 6.13 -31.56
C HIS A 485 -26.58 6.48 -31.08
N HIS A 486 -26.94 6.08 -29.85
CA HIS A 486 -28.24 6.38 -29.25
C HIS A 486 -28.42 7.89 -28.98
N GLY A 487 -27.32 8.60 -28.67
CA GLY A 487 -27.29 10.06 -28.53
C GLY A 487 -27.32 10.82 -29.86
N GLY A 488 -27.37 10.14 -31.01
CA GLY A 488 -27.34 10.74 -32.35
C GLY A 488 -25.98 11.30 -32.77
N GLN A 489 -24.90 10.87 -32.11
CA GLN A 489 -23.52 11.20 -32.44
C GLN A 489 -22.90 10.11 -33.33
N PRO A 490 -21.94 10.45 -34.21
CA PRO A 490 -21.16 9.44 -34.91
C PRO A 490 -20.36 8.61 -33.89
N VAL A 491 -20.26 7.29 -34.16
CA VAL A 491 -19.49 6.40 -33.29
C VAL A 491 -18.00 6.57 -33.54
N GLU A 492 -17.29 7.10 -32.55
CA GLU A 492 -15.84 7.23 -32.52
C GLU A 492 -15.31 6.63 -31.22
N LEU A 493 -14.68 5.46 -31.33
CA LEU A 493 -14.10 4.74 -30.19
C LEU A 493 -12.74 5.33 -29.82
N PRO A 494 -12.38 5.41 -28.52
CA PRO A 494 -11.12 5.99 -28.06
C PRO A 494 -9.92 5.32 -28.75
N PRO A 495 -8.84 6.04 -29.14
CA PRO A 495 -7.69 5.44 -29.82
C PRO A 495 -6.89 4.48 -28.94
N GLY A 496 -6.07 3.63 -29.56
CA GLY A 496 -5.25 2.63 -28.86
C GLY A 496 -3.81 3.09 -28.74
N GLY A 497 -3.06 2.49 -27.82
CA GLY A 497 -1.62 2.71 -27.69
C GLY A 497 -0.83 1.93 -28.74
N THR A 498 -0.26 0.80 -28.32
CA THR A 498 0.55 -0.12 -29.11
C THR A 498 -0.30 -1.22 -29.75
N SER A 499 -0.25 -1.35 -31.07
CA SER A 499 -0.98 -2.40 -31.80
C SER A 499 -0.46 -3.81 -31.46
N PHE A 500 -1.30 -4.83 -31.62
CA PHE A 500 -0.89 -6.23 -31.46
C PHE A 500 0.24 -6.61 -32.44
N ALA A 501 0.23 -6.05 -33.66
CA ALA A 501 1.27 -6.26 -34.66
C ALA A 501 2.64 -5.72 -34.22
N ARG A 502 2.65 -4.50 -33.66
CA ARG A 502 3.84 -3.89 -33.08
C ARG A 502 4.33 -4.68 -31.88
N TRP A 503 3.42 -5.07 -30.99
CA TRP A 503 3.74 -5.91 -29.84
C TRP A 503 4.40 -7.23 -30.23
N ALA A 504 3.82 -7.96 -31.19
CA ALA A 504 4.39 -9.20 -31.68
C ALA A 504 5.79 -9.02 -32.28
N SER A 505 6.04 -7.89 -32.94
CA SER A 505 7.37 -7.54 -33.46
C SER A 505 8.38 -7.22 -32.35
N LEU A 506 7.94 -6.57 -31.27
CA LEU A 506 8.78 -6.29 -30.10
C LEU A 506 9.16 -7.58 -29.36
N LEU A 507 8.22 -8.53 -29.22
CA LEU A 507 8.49 -9.86 -28.68
C LEU A 507 9.54 -10.60 -29.51
N ASP A 508 9.42 -10.58 -30.85
CA ASP A 508 10.38 -11.21 -31.75
C ASP A 508 11.79 -10.59 -31.61
N GLN A 509 11.89 -9.28 -31.46
CA GLN A 509 13.18 -8.61 -31.20
C GLN A 509 13.75 -8.99 -29.84
N HIS A 510 12.92 -8.97 -28.80
CA HIS A 510 13.33 -9.28 -27.44
C HIS A 510 13.78 -10.73 -27.27
N ALA A 511 13.18 -11.67 -28.01
CA ALA A 511 13.57 -13.08 -28.02
C ALA A 511 15.05 -13.32 -28.37
N ARG A 512 15.71 -12.36 -29.04
CA ARG A 512 17.12 -12.41 -29.46
C ARG A 512 18.05 -11.57 -28.60
N ALA A 513 17.54 -10.93 -27.55
CA ALA A 513 18.35 -10.13 -26.64
C ALA A 513 19.29 -11.03 -25.81
N ALA A 514 20.51 -10.56 -25.55
CA ALA A 514 21.57 -11.39 -24.95
C ALA A 514 21.24 -11.82 -23.51
N ASP A 515 20.57 -10.95 -22.75
CA ASP A 515 20.02 -11.21 -21.43
C ASP A 515 18.92 -12.28 -21.45
N VAL A 516 18.03 -12.26 -22.45
CA VAL A 516 16.99 -13.29 -22.63
C VAL A 516 17.60 -14.64 -23.00
N VAL A 517 18.56 -14.66 -23.94
CA VAL A 517 19.25 -15.89 -24.34
C VAL A 517 20.01 -16.52 -23.18
N ALA A 518 20.56 -15.71 -22.26
CA ALA A 518 21.25 -16.21 -21.07
C ALA A 518 20.34 -16.99 -20.09
N LEU A 519 19.01 -16.90 -20.23
CA LEU A 519 18.04 -17.61 -19.39
C LEU A 519 17.74 -19.04 -19.86
N ALA A 520 18.25 -19.46 -21.01
CA ALA A 520 17.96 -20.78 -21.59
C ALA A 520 18.29 -21.95 -20.65
N ASP A 521 19.44 -21.90 -19.96
CA ASP A 521 19.86 -22.95 -19.02
C ASP A 521 18.90 -23.09 -17.83
N ALA A 522 18.29 -21.99 -17.37
CA ALA A 522 17.30 -22.02 -16.30
C ALA A 522 16.03 -22.75 -16.77
N TRP A 523 15.57 -22.47 -18.00
CA TRP A 523 14.40 -23.16 -18.57
C TRP A 523 14.66 -24.65 -18.84
N HIS A 524 15.86 -25.03 -19.27
CA HIS A 524 16.23 -26.45 -19.42
C HIS A 524 16.13 -27.24 -18.10
N GLN A 525 16.46 -26.62 -16.97
CA GLN A 525 16.31 -27.28 -15.67
C GLN A 525 14.85 -27.53 -15.31
N VAL A 526 13.95 -26.61 -15.70
CA VAL A 526 12.51 -26.77 -15.48
C VAL A 526 11.93 -27.84 -16.40
N GLU A 527 12.31 -27.86 -17.68
CA GLU A 527 11.85 -28.87 -18.66
C GLU A 527 12.36 -30.29 -18.36
N ALA A 528 13.41 -30.44 -17.55
CA ALA A 528 13.94 -31.74 -17.16
C ALA A 528 13.00 -32.52 -16.22
N ILE A 529 11.98 -31.88 -15.65
CA ILE A 529 11.01 -32.54 -14.78
C ILE A 529 10.11 -33.48 -15.60
N PRO A 530 10.05 -34.79 -15.26
CA PRO A 530 9.21 -35.74 -15.98
C PRO A 530 7.72 -35.39 -15.88
N ALA A 531 6.98 -35.66 -16.95
CA ALA A 531 5.52 -35.53 -16.95
C ALA A 531 4.89 -36.41 -15.86
N ALA A 532 4.12 -35.78 -14.97
CA ALA A 532 3.43 -36.45 -13.86
C ALA A 532 2.26 -37.35 -14.31
N LEU A 533 1.71 -37.06 -15.49
CA LEU A 533 0.57 -37.75 -16.09
C LEU A 533 0.86 -38.11 -17.55
N PRO A 534 0.22 -39.15 -18.11
CA PRO A 534 0.24 -39.41 -19.54
C PRO A 534 -0.32 -38.21 -20.33
N ALA A 535 0.21 -37.94 -21.52
CA ALA A 535 -0.31 -36.89 -22.40
C ALA A 535 -1.73 -37.22 -22.92
N ALA A 536 -2.55 -36.19 -23.14
CA ALA A 536 -3.87 -36.31 -23.75
C ALA A 536 -3.78 -36.91 -25.17
N HIS A 537 -4.77 -37.70 -25.57
CA HIS A 537 -4.82 -38.32 -26.90
C HIS A 537 -5.49 -37.36 -27.90
N PRO A 538 -4.77 -36.82 -28.91
CA PRO A 538 -5.24 -35.66 -29.68
C PRO A 538 -6.59 -35.83 -30.42
N THR A 539 -6.96 -37.07 -30.77
CA THR A 539 -8.24 -37.33 -31.47
C THR A 539 -9.37 -37.80 -30.56
N MET A 540 -9.07 -38.24 -29.33
CA MET A 540 -10.09 -38.75 -28.39
C MET A 540 -10.40 -37.72 -27.31
N ASP A 541 -9.38 -36.98 -26.87
CA ASP A 541 -9.48 -35.96 -25.82
C ASP A 541 -9.49 -34.59 -26.49
N THR A 542 -10.71 -34.10 -26.74
CA THR A 542 -10.99 -32.79 -27.33
C THR A 542 -11.83 -31.97 -26.36
N TYR A 543 -11.90 -30.66 -26.53
CA TYR A 543 -12.79 -29.82 -25.70
C TYR A 543 -14.27 -30.26 -25.79
N ALA A 544 -14.69 -30.91 -26.88
CA ALA A 544 -16.03 -31.49 -27.01
C ALA A 544 -16.25 -32.81 -26.25
N SER A 545 -15.18 -33.57 -25.97
CA SER A 545 -15.25 -34.89 -25.31
C SER A 545 -14.67 -34.90 -23.89
N ALA A 546 -14.13 -33.78 -23.42
CA ALA A 546 -13.48 -33.65 -22.13
C ALA A 546 -14.46 -33.81 -20.95
N GLY A 547 -13.93 -34.28 -19.82
CA GLY A 547 -14.63 -34.15 -18.54
C GLY A 547 -14.60 -32.71 -18.05
N GLN A 548 -15.65 -32.28 -17.36
CA GLN A 548 -15.76 -30.96 -16.76
C GLN A 548 -16.29 -31.03 -15.33
N LEU A 549 -15.73 -30.21 -14.44
CA LEU A 549 -16.14 -30.09 -13.04
C LEU A 549 -15.94 -28.64 -12.59
N SER A 550 -17.01 -28.01 -12.09
CA SER A 550 -16.94 -26.67 -11.50
C SER A 550 -17.28 -26.73 -10.01
N VAL A 551 -16.41 -26.15 -9.17
CA VAL A 551 -16.55 -26.12 -7.71
C VAL A 551 -16.20 -24.72 -7.20
N SER A 552 -16.85 -24.28 -6.13
CA SER A 552 -16.63 -22.96 -5.53
C SER A 552 -16.25 -23.07 -4.05
N LEU A 553 -15.30 -22.24 -3.62
CA LEU A 553 -14.97 -22.05 -2.21
C LEU A 553 -16.00 -21.17 -1.50
N ASP A 554 -16.10 -21.22 -0.18
CA ASP A 554 -16.91 -20.28 0.59
C ASP A 554 -16.31 -18.86 0.57
N ALA A 555 -17.15 -17.88 0.88
CA ALA A 555 -16.82 -16.47 0.75
C ALA A 555 -15.83 -15.99 1.84
N ASP A 556 -15.86 -16.60 3.03
CA ASP A 556 -14.95 -16.25 4.12
C ASP A 556 -13.52 -16.68 3.78
N LEU A 557 -13.32 -17.96 3.42
CA LEU A 557 -12.01 -18.44 2.98
C LEU A 557 -11.53 -17.73 1.71
N THR A 558 -12.43 -17.40 0.79
CA THR A 558 -12.04 -16.62 -0.41
C THR A 558 -11.48 -15.24 0.00
N ARG A 559 -12.10 -14.54 0.95
CA ARG A 559 -11.62 -13.24 1.43
C ARG A 559 -10.22 -13.33 2.03
N GLU A 560 -9.99 -14.33 2.88
CA GLU A 560 -8.68 -14.55 3.51
C GLU A 560 -7.59 -14.84 2.46
N LEU A 561 -7.90 -15.66 1.44
CA LEU A 561 -6.98 -16.00 0.35
C LEU A 561 -6.65 -14.82 -0.57
N LEU A 562 -7.53 -13.81 -0.64
CA LEU A 562 -7.32 -12.63 -1.49
C LEU A 562 -6.62 -11.47 -0.76
N GLY A 563 -6.55 -11.49 0.58
CA GLY A 563 -5.94 -10.40 1.36
C GLY A 563 -4.96 -10.90 2.42
N GLU A 564 -5.48 -11.50 3.49
CA GLU A 564 -4.71 -11.87 4.69
C GLU A 564 -3.57 -12.86 4.42
N VAL A 565 -3.82 -13.89 3.61
CA VAL A 565 -2.82 -14.94 3.31
C VAL A 565 -1.67 -14.43 2.43
N PRO A 566 -1.93 -13.78 1.27
CA PRO A 566 -0.89 -13.12 0.47
C PRO A 566 -0.05 -12.13 1.28
N ALA A 567 -0.69 -11.30 2.12
CA ALA A 567 -0.02 -10.32 2.97
C ALA A 567 0.91 -10.97 4.00
N ALA A 568 0.45 -12.04 4.67
CA ALA A 568 1.24 -12.76 5.67
C ALA A 568 2.53 -13.39 5.11
N TYR A 569 2.55 -13.73 3.82
CA TYR A 569 3.70 -14.34 3.15
C TYR A 569 4.41 -13.42 2.15
N HIS A 570 3.97 -12.16 2.00
CA HIS A 570 4.50 -11.24 0.98
C HIS A 570 4.52 -11.89 -0.43
N ALA A 571 3.44 -12.58 -0.80
CA ALA A 571 3.31 -13.36 -2.04
C ALA A 571 2.10 -12.89 -2.85
N GLY A 572 2.03 -13.25 -4.14
CA GLY A 572 0.82 -13.02 -4.95
C GLY A 572 -0.26 -14.06 -4.66
N VAL A 573 -1.53 -13.73 -4.93
CA VAL A 573 -2.65 -14.70 -4.83
C VAL A 573 -2.36 -15.95 -5.68
N GLN A 574 -1.90 -15.76 -6.92
CA GLN A 574 -1.53 -16.86 -7.81
C GLN A 574 -0.48 -17.79 -7.20
N ASP A 575 0.53 -17.24 -6.52
CA ASP A 575 1.58 -18.03 -5.88
C ASP A 575 0.98 -18.95 -4.81
N ILE A 576 0.11 -18.42 -3.95
CA ILE A 576 -0.56 -19.19 -2.90
C ILE A 576 -1.43 -20.30 -3.50
N LEU A 577 -2.22 -19.99 -4.53
CA LEU A 577 -3.06 -20.97 -5.22
C LEU A 577 -2.24 -22.08 -5.87
N LEU A 578 -1.10 -21.72 -6.47
CA LEU A 578 -0.20 -22.64 -7.16
C LEU A 578 0.58 -23.53 -6.16
N ILE A 579 1.00 -22.98 -5.01
CA ILE A 579 1.62 -23.74 -3.91
C ILE A 579 0.62 -24.77 -3.36
N ALA A 580 -0.63 -24.36 -3.11
CA ALA A 580 -1.68 -25.27 -2.68
C ALA A 580 -1.97 -26.35 -3.74
N PHE A 581 -1.90 -26.00 -5.02
CA PHE A 581 -2.08 -26.92 -6.14
C PHE A 581 -0.95 -27.96 -6.23
N ALA A 582 0.30 -27.54 -6.05
CA ALA A 582 1.45 -28.44 -5.95
C ALA A 582 1.34 -29.40 -4.76
N LEU A 583 0.92 -28.91 -3.58
CA LEU A 583 0.67 -29.75 -2.39
C LEU A 583 -0.37 -30.83 -2.68
N ALA A 584 -1.49 -30.46 -3.30
CA ALA A 584 -2.56 -31.38 -3.65
C ALA A 584 -2.11 -32.46 -4.65
N TRP A 585 -1.34 -32.09 -5.68
CA TRP A 585 -0.81 -33.06 -6.64
C TRP A 585 0.24 -33.98 -6.02
N ASN A 586 1.07 -33.49 -5.11
CA ASN A 586 2.06 -34.32 -4.43
C ASN A 586 1.40 -35.42 -3.60
N GLU A 587 0.37 -35.07 -2.84
CA GLU A 587 -0.46 -36.02 -2.08
C GLU A 587 -1.23 -36.98 -3.00
N PHE A 588 -1.79 -36.49 -4.10
CA PHE A 588 -2.56 -37.32 -5.02
C PHE A 588 -1.69 -38.38 -5.71
N LEU A 589 -0.49 -38.01 -6.15
CA LEU A 589 0.46 -38.88 -6.86
C LEU A 589 1.29 -39.75 -5.90
N GLY A 590 1.35 -39.42 -4.61
CA GLY A 590 2.22 -40.09 -3.65
C GLY A 590 3.71 -39.83 -3.93
N SER A 591 4.02 -38.61 -4.37
CA SER A 591 5.33 -38.25 -4.91
C SER A 591 6.42 -37.98 -3.86
N SER A 592 6.12 -38.10 -2.56
CA SER A 592 7.10 -37.94 -1.46
C SER A 592 7.95 -36.66 -1.59
N GLY A 593 7.31 -35.54 -1.93
CA GLY A 593 7.98 -34.26 -2.10
C GLY A 593 8.84 -34.10 -3.37
N ALA A 594 8.77 -35.03 -4.32
CA ALA A 594 9.38 -34.84 -5.64
C ALA A 594 8.78 -33.62 -6.36
N PRO A 595 9.59 -32.90 -7.18
CA PRO A 595 9.10 -31.75 -7.92
C PRO A 595 7.98 -32.12 -8.90
N ILE A 596 7.00 -31.23 -9.03
CA ILE A 596 5.88 -31.38 -9.95
C ILE A 596 5.97 -30.29 -11.01
N GLY A 597 5.99 -30.71 -12.28
CA GLY A 597 5.90 -29.81 -13.43
C GLY A 597 4.45 -29.38 -13.63
N ILE A 598 4.21 -28.08 -13.60
CA ILE A 598 2.89 -27.47 -13.84
C ILE A 598 3.07 -26.41 -14.92
N ASP A 599 2.18 -26.41 -15.90
CA ASP A 599 2.18 -25.43 -16.97
C ASP A 599 1.29 -24.26 -16.58
N VAL A 600 1.86 -23.07 -16.45
CA VAL A 600 1.18 -21.89 -15.92
C VAL A 600 0.86 -20.94 -17.05
N GLU A 601 -0.38 -20.47 -17.07
CA GLU A 601 -0.82 -19.41 -17.96
C GLU A 601 -0.78 -18.05 -17.25
N GLY A 602 -0.22 -17.07 -17.94
CA GLY A 602 -0.23 -15.66 -17.56
C GLY A 602 -0.87 -14.82 -18.66
N HIS A 603 -1.20 -13.57 -18.36
CA HIS A 603 -1.86 -12.67 -19.32
C HIS A 603 -0.96 -12.24 -20.49
N GLY A 604 0.38 -12.26 -20.32
CA GLY A 604 1.39 -11.96 -21.35
C GLY A 604 1.42 -10.52 -21.89
N ARG A 605 0.87 -9.57 -21.14
CA ARG A 605 0.90 -8.11 -21.41
C ARG A 605 1.96 -7.43 -20.54
N GLN A 606 3.24 -7.65 -20.84
CA GLN A 606 4.38 -7.18 -20.03
C GLN A 606 5.12 -6.02 -20.71
N GLU A 607 4.61 -4.80 -20.58
CA GLU A 607 5.14 -3.62 -21.28
C GLU A 607 6.58 -3.24 -20.89
N GLU A 608 7.09 -3.76 -19.77
CA GLU A 608 8.34 -3.33 -19.11
C GLU A 608 9.59 -3.45 -19.97
N PHE A 609 9.72 -4.50 -20.79
CA PHE A 609 10.89 -4.65 -21.67
C PHE A 609 10.80 -3.75 -22.92
N ALA A 610 9.62 -3.19 -23.20
CA ALA A 610 9.32 -2.47 -24.44
C ALA A 610 9.30 -0.94 -24.28
N GLY A 611 9.65 -0.41 -23.11
CA GLY A 611 9.85 1.02 -22.83
C GLY A 611 8.56 1.85 -22.89
N ASP A 612 8.11 2.15 -24.11
CA ASP A 612 6.97 3.02 -24.42
C ASP A 612 5.72 2.25 -24.88
N ALA A 613 5.69 0.92 -24.70
CA ALA A 613 4.55 0.10 -25.11
C ALA A 613 3.32 0.35 -24.21
N ASP A 614 2.14 0.39 -24.82
CA ASP A 614 0.85 0.58 -24.15
C ASP A 614 -0.20 -0.39 -24.73
N LEU A 615 -0.47 -1.47 -24.01
CA LEU A 615 -1.39 -2.54 -24.38
C LEU A 615 -2.74 -2.42 -23.67
N SER A 616 -2.97 -1.34 -22.91
CA SER A 616 -4.12 -1.15 -22.03
C SER A 616 -5.48 -1.22 -22.75
N ARG A 617 -5.53 -0.81 -24.02
CA ARG A 617 -6.71 -0.85 -24.90
C ARG A 617 -6.54 -1.75 -26.13
N THR A 618 -5.52 -2.62 -26.14
CA THR A 618 -5.22 -3.45 -27.31
C THR A 618 -5.93 -4.79 -27.21
N VAL A 619 -6.82 -5.07 -28.17
CA VAL A 619 -7.50 -6.37 -28.32
C VAL A 619 -6.58 -7.33 -29.09
N GLY A 620 -6.44 -8.55 -28.59
CA GLY A 620 -5.55 -9.57 -29.17
C GLY A 620 -5.33 -10.75 -28.23
N TRP A 621 -4.62 -11.78 -28.68
CA TRP A 621 -4.27 -12.93 -27.85
C TRP A 621 -2.86 -12.81 -27.29
N PHE A 622 -2.76 -12.33 -26.05
CA PHE A 622 -1.48 -12.02 -25.40
C PHE A 622 -0.93 -13.12 -24.51
N THR A 623 -1.75 -14.13 -24.16
CA THR A 623 -1.43 -15.18 -23.18
C THR A 623 0.02 -15.65 -23.26
N SER A 624 0.72 -15.55 -22.13
CA SER A 624 2.03 -16.16 -21.93
C SER A 624 1.85 -17.53 -21.29
N LYS A 625 2.64 -18.51 -21.71
CA LYS A 625 2.57 -19.88 -21.21
C LYS A 625 3.97 -20.32 -20.83
N TYR A 626 4.16 -20.84 -19.62
CA TYR A 626 5.47 -21.24 -19.11
C TYR A 626 5.38 -22.35 -18.05
N PRO A 627 6.34 -23.29 -18.04
CA PRO A 627 6.38 -24.33 -17.03
C PRO A 627 6.93 -23.80 -15.71
N VAL A 628 6.42 -24.34 -14.60
CA VAL A 628 7.00 -24.20 -13.26
C VAL A 628 7.34 -25.59 -12.73
N SER A 629 8.40 -25.68 -11.94
CA SER A 629 8.77 -26.89 -11.21
C SER A 629 8.71 -26.58 -9.72
N LEU A 630 7.76 -27.21 -9.02
CA LEU A 630 7.58 -26.98 -7.58
C LEU A 630 7.86 -28.25 -6.76
N ALA A 631 8.87 -28.16 -5.89
CA ALA A 631 9.12 -29.14 -4.85
C ALA A 631 8.48 -28.66 -3.54
N VAL A 632 7.44 -29.35 -3.11
CA VAL A 632 6.77 -29.15 -1.82
C VAL A 632 7.17 -30.34 -0.94
N GLY A 633 8.03 -30.12 0.06
CA GLY A 633 8.67 -31.20 0.83
C GLY A 633 7.71 -32.20 1.50
N GLU A 634 8.24 -33.25 2.14
CA GLU A 634 7.39 -34.26 2.79
C GLU A 634 6.67 -33.70 4.04
N LEU A 635 5.34 -33.61 3.97
CA LEU A 635 4.47 -33.27 5.10
C LEU A 635 3.25 -34.17 5.11
N SER A 636 2.85 -34.65 6.29
CA SER A 636 1.63 -35.45 6.39
C SER A 636 0.41 -34.60 6.02
N TRP A 637 -0.51 -35.15 5.22
CA TRP A 637 -1.72 -34.43 4.81
C TRP A 637 -2.54 -33.92 6.00
N ALA A 638 -2.54 -34.66 7.12
CA ALA A 638 -3.18 -34.23 8.36
C ALA A 638 -2.63 -32.91 8.91
N HIS A 639 -1.32 -32.65 8.77
CA HIS A 639 -0.71 -31.38 9.18
C HIS A 639 -1.04 -30.24 8.22
N VAL A 640 -1.14 -30.53 6.91
CA VAL A 640 -1.59 -29.54 5.91
C VAL A 640 -3.00 -29.07 6.25
N VAL A 641 -3.95 -29.99 6.43
CA VAL A 641 -5.35 -29.65 6.74
C VAL A 641 -5.50 -28.95 8.09
N ALA A 642 -4.68 -29.32 9.08
CA ALA A 642 -4.71 -28.66 10.39
C ALA A 642 -4.13 -27.23 10.39
N GLY A 643 -3.38 -26.84 9.35
CA GLY A 643 -2.65 -25.57 9.33
C GLY A 643 -1.47 -25.55 10.32
N ASP A 644 -0.80 -26.69 10.49
CA ASP A 644 0.31 -26.84 11.44
C ASP A 644 1.48 -25.89 11.13
N SER A 645 2.24 -25.49 12.16
CA SER A 645 3.48 -24.72 12.04
C SER A 645 4.49 -25.26 11.02
N ALA A 646 4.51 -26.58 10.81
CA ALA A 646 5.37 -27.24 9.83
C ALA A 646 5.04 -26.88 8.37
N LEU A 647 3.89 -26.24 8.12
CA LEU A 647 3.49 -25.78 6.79
C LEU A 647 4.25 -24.52 6.36
N ALA A 648 4.63 -23.64 7.29
CA ALA A 648 5.30 -22.37 6.98
C ALA A 648 6.60 -22.54 6.17
N PRO A 649 7.57 -23.41 6.57
CA PRO A 649 8.79 -23.60 5.80
C PRO A 649 8.54 -24.08 4.36
N ILE A 650 7.48 -24.85 4.13
CA ILE A 650 7.12 -25.37 2.79
C ILE A 650 6.57 -24.25 1.92
N ILE A 651 5.67 -23.42 2.46
CA ILE A 651 5.14 -22.26 1.73
C ILE A 651 6.26 -21.28 1.39
N LYS A 652 7.11 -20.93 2.38
CA LYS A 652 8.26 -20.04 2.18
C LYS A 652 9.23 -20.58 1.12
N ALA A 653 9.59 -21.87 1.18
CA ALA A 653 10.48 -22.48 0.20
C ALA A 653 9.86 -22.58 -1.21
N ALA A 654 8.56 -22.84 -1.31
CA ALA A 654 7.87 -22.89 -2.59
C ALA A 654 7.70 -21.48 -3.20
N LYS A 655 7.45 -20.45 -2.38
CA LYS A 655 7.50 -19.05 -2.79
C LYS A 655 8.86 -18.69 -3.36
N GLU A 656 9.95 -19.02 -2.67
CA GLU A 656 11.31 -18.73 -3.15
C GLU A 656 11.64 -19.47 -4.45
N GLN A 657 11.14 -20.70 -4.66
CA GLN A 657 11.25 -21.40 -5.94
C GLN A 657 10.53 -20.65 -7.06
N LEU A 658 9.32 -20.13 -6.82
CA LEU A 658 8.60 -19.32 -7.80
C LEU A 658 9.32 -18.00 -8.11
N ARG A 659 9.87 -17.34 -7.09
CA ARG A 659 10.62 -16.08 -7.24
C ARG A 659 11.97 -16.25 -7.94
N ALA A 660 12.57 -17.43 -7.86
CA ALA A 660 13.83 -17.74 -8.53
C ALA A 660 13.67 -18.05 -10.03
N LEU A 661 12.46 -18.28 -10.51
CA LEU A 661 12.21 -18.52 -11.94
C LEU A 661 12.46 -17.24 -12.75
N PRO A 662 12.98 -17.37 -14.00
CA PRO A 662 12.98 -16.25 -14.92
C PRO A 662 11.55 -15.78 -15.22
N ASP A 663 11.42 -14.57 -15.78
CA ASP A 663 10.11 -14.10 -16.24
C ASP A 663 9.51 -15.11 -17.23
N GLY A 664 8.30 -15.59 -16.94
CA GLY A 664 7.60 -16.60 -17.70
C GLY A 664 7.42 -16.30 -19.19
N LEU A 665 7.36 -15.02 -19.59
CA LEU A 665 7.30 -14.64 -21.00
C LEU A 665 8.53 -15.14 -21.78
N THR A 666 9.71 -15.12 -21.15
CA THR A 666 10.96 -15.50 -21.79
C THR A 666 10.99 -16.96 -22.24
N TYR A 667 10.27 -17.86 -21.56
CA TYR A 667 10.14 -19.25 -21.97
C TYR A 667 9.56 -19.35 -23.39
N GLY A 668 8.41 -18.70 -23.62
CA GLY A 668 7.75 -18.72 -24.92
C GLY A 668 8.57 -18.03 -26.01
N LEU A 669 9.30 -16.96 -25.67
CA LEU A 669 10.21 -16.28 -26.60
C LEU A 669 11.33 -17.20 -27.08
N LEU A 670 12.02 -17.84 -26.14
CA LEU A 670 13.14 -18.74 -26.44
C LEU A 670 12.66 -19.97 -27.21
N ARG A 671 11.59 -20.63 -26.74
CA ARG A 671 11.05 -21.85 -27.35
C ARG A 671 10.48 -21.64 -28.74
N TYR A 672 9.70 -20.58 -28.94
CA TYR A 672 8.90 -20.43 -30.14
C TYR A 672 9.41 -19.39 -31.13
N LEU A 673 10.11 -18.32 -30.69
CA LEU A 673 10.55 -17.24 -31.58
C LEU A 673 12.05 -17.24 -31.89
N ASN A 674 12.88 -17.85 -31.04
CA ASN A 674 14.32 -17.89 -31.22
C ASN A 674 14.80 -19.26 -31.73
N PRO A 675 15.09 -19.42 -33.04
CA PRO A 675 15.53 -20.70 -33.61
C PRO A 675 16.97 -21.07 -33.23
N ASP A 676 17.75 -20.16 -32.63
CA ASP A 676 19.14 -20.38 -32.25
C ASP A 676 19.30 -21.00 -30.85
N VAL A 677 18.20 -21.16 -30.10
CA VAL A 677 18.18 -21.70 -28.72
C VAL A 677 17.27 -22.93 -28.66
N ASP A 678 17.75 -24.03 -28.06
CA ASP A 678 17.11 -25.36 -28.15
C ASP A 678 16.15 -25.68 -26.98
N VAL A 679 15.23 -24.77 -26.61
CA VAL A 679 14.24 -25.01 -25.54
C VAL A 679 13.04 -25.81 -26.08
N VAL A 680 13.22 -27.12 -26.24
CA VAL A 680 12.26 -28.02 -26.94
C VAL A 680 11.70 -29.17 -26.06
N GLY A 681 11.82 -29.09 -24.74
CA GLY A 681 11.28 -30.09 -23.81
C GLY A 681 9.75 -30.25 -23.89
N PRO A 682 9.18 -31.35 -23.38
CA PRO A 682 7.74 -31.55 -23.39
C PRO A 682 7.03 -30.55 -22.46
N ASP A 683 5.87 -30.04 -22.88
CA ASP A 683 5.00 -29.23 -22.01
C ASP A 683 4.49 -30.11 -20.83
N PRO A 684 4.36 -29.56 -19.61
CA PRO A 684 3.78 -30.30 -18.49
C PRO A 684 2.33 -30.73 -18.78
N ALA A 685 1.94 -31.91 -18.28
CA ALA A 685 0.60 -32.46 -18.50
C ALA A 685 -0.51 -31.81 -17.66
N ILE A 686 -0.13 -31.01 -16.66
CA ILE A 686 -1.03 -30.35 -15.70
C ILE A 686 -0.99 -28.84 -15.97
N GLY A 687 -2.11 -28.27 -16.38
CA GLY A 687 -2.28 -26.83 -16.61
C GLY A 687 -2.90 -26.10 -15.41
N PHE A 688 -2.46 -24.87 -15.15
CA PHE A 688 -3.01 -23.99 -14.14
C PHE A 688 -3.14 -22.56 -14.65
N ASN A 689 -4.31 -21.97 -14.49
CA ASN A 689 -4.61 -20.60 -14.88
C ASN A 689 -5.40 -19.89 -13.78
N TYR A 690 -4.97 -18.68 -13.41
CA TYR A 690 -5.70 -17.81 -12.49
C TYR A 690 -6.15 -16.54 -13.21
N LEU A 691 -7.46 -16.39 -13.37
CA LEU A 691 -8.12 -15.32 -14.14
C LEU A 691 -8.39 -14.05 -13.33
N GLY A 692 -7.97 -13.99 -12.07
CA GLY A 692 -8.22 -12.86 -11.18
C GLY A 692 -9.69 -12.69 -10.78
N ARG A 693 -10.10 -11.46 -10.46
CA ARG A 693 -11.52 -11.09 -10.28
C ARG A 693 -12.24 -10.98 -11.62
N LEU A 694 -13.26 -11.80 -11.82
CA LEU A 694 -14.14 -11.83 -12.99
C LEU A 694 -15.45 -11.11 -12.66
N GLY A 695 -15.76 -10.02 -13.37
CA GLY A 695 -17.05 -9.31 -13.26
C GLY A 695 -17.01 -7.93 -12.58
N ALA A 696 -15.90 -7.52 -11.96
CA ALA A 696 -15.74 -6.20 -11.37
C ALA A 696 -15.93 -5.09 -12.43
N GLY A 697 -17.09 -4.42 -12.36
CA GLY A 697 -17.49 -3.33 -13.25
C GLY A 697 -18.62 -3.62 -14.24
N GLY A 698 -19.15 -4.84 -14.30
CA GLY A 698 -20.26 -5.20 -15.21
C GLY A 698 -21.63 -5.33 -14.54
N ALA A 699 -21.66 -5.72 -13.26
CA ALA A 699 -22.91 -6.00 -12.52
C ALA A 699 -23.67 -4.73 -12.10
N ASP A 700 -22.96 -3.61 -11.90
CA ASP A 700 -23.51 -2.31 -11.51
C ASP A 700 -23.81 -1.36 -12.69
N LEU A 701 -23.65 -1.83 -13.93
CA LEU A 701 -24.02 -1.02 -15.10
C LEU A 701 -25.53 -0.79 -15.13
N SER A 702 -25.94 0.45 -15.44
CA SER A 702 -27.35 0.83 -15.62
C SER A 702 -28.06 -0.14 -16.57
N GLU A 703 -29.36 -0.34 -16.39
CA GLU A 703 -30.19 -1.11 -17.34
C GLU A 703 -30.18 -0.51 -18.75
N ASP A 704 -29.74 0.74 -18.90
CA ASP A 704 -29.56 1.45 -20.17
C ASP A 704 -28.28 1.04 -20.95
N LEU A 705 -27.42 0.19 -20.37
CA LEU A 705 -26.14 -0.27 -20.94
C LEU A 705 -26.10 -1.79 -21.18
N TRP A 706 -25.23 -2.22 -22.10
CA TRP A 706 -24.95 -3.62 -22.37
C TRP A 706 -24.21 -4.26 -21.19
N ARG A 707 -24.66 -5.46 -20.78
CA ARG A 707 -24.13 -6.18 -19.60
C ARG A 707 -23.85 -7.62 -19.94
N ILE A 708 -22.89 -8.25 -19.27
CA ILE A 708 -22.68 -9.70 -19.40
C ILE A 708 -23.90 -10.42 -18.79
N ASP A 709 -24.51 -11.36 -19.52
CA ASP A 709 -25.63 -12.15 -19.02
C ASP A 709 -25.12 -13.17 -17.98
N PRO A 710 -25.49 -13.05 -16.69
CA PRO A 710 -25.05 -13.98 -15.64
C PRO A 710 -25.59 -15.40 -15.84
N ASN A 711 -26.65 -15.58 -16.62
CA ASN A 711 -27.19 -16.91 -16.97
C ASN A 711 -26.59 -17.47 -18.28
N GLY A 712 -25.63 -16.77 -18.90
CA GLY A 712 -25.02 -17.15 -20.17
C GLY A 712 -24.02 -18.31 -20.12
N VAL A 713 -23.68 -18.82 -18.92
CA VAL A 713 -22.62 -19.83 -18.71
C VAL A 713 -22.86 -21.12 -19.51
N SER A 714 -24.10 -21.62 -19.54
CA SER A 714 -24.45 -22.82 -20.32
C SER A 714 -24.32 -22.61 -21.82
N ILE A 715 -24.61 -21.40 -22.30
CA ILE A 715 -24.48 -21.01 -23.70
C ILE A 715 -22.99 -20.93 -24.07
N THR A 716 -22.17 -20.30 -23.22
CA THR A 716 -20.71 -20.25 -23.43
C THR A 716 -20.10 -21.66 -23.45
N ALA A 717 -20.49 -22.54 -22.52
CA ALA A 717 -19.99 -23.93 -22.48
C ALA A 717 -20.38 -24.72 -23.74
N ALA A 718 -21.61 -24.55 -24.24
CA ALA A 718 -22.03 -25.17 -25.50
C ALA A 718 -21.25 -24.61 -26.71
N ALA A 719 -20.96 -23.30 -26.72
CA ALA A 719 -20.19 -22.65 -27.78
C ALA A 719 -18.72 -23.09 -27.79
N THR A 720 -18.10 -23.35 -26.65
CA THR A 720 -16.69 -23.79 -26.55
C THR A 720 -16.50 -25.31 -26.67
N SER A 721 -17.59 -26.07 -26.77
CA SER A 721 -17.56 -27.51 -27.09
C SER A 721 -17.17 -27.75 -28.55
N VAL A 722 -15.86 -27.78 -28.81
CA VAL A 722 -15.27 -27.89 -30.16
C VAL A 722 -14.34 -29.11 -30.29
N PRO A 723 -14.18 -29.68 -31.50
CA PRO A 723 -13.35 -30.87 -31.71
C PRO A 723 -11.83 -30.58 -31.70
N THR A 724 -11.40 -29.47 -31.11
CA THR A 724 -10.00 -29.10 -30.93
C THR A 724 -9.37 -29.96 -29.83
N PRO A 725 -8.14 -30.51 -30.02
CA PRO A 725 -7.45 -31.28 -28.98
C PRO A 725 -7.25 -30.49 -27.70
N LEU A 726 -7.26 -31.17 -26.54
CA LEU A 726 -6.93 -30.54 -25.26
C LEU A 726 -5.45 -30.14 -25.21
N GLY A 727 -5.19 -28.94 -24.67
CA GLY A 727 -3.83 -28.43 -24.45
C GLY A 727 -3.06 -29.14 -23.33
N HIS A 728 -3.78 -29.71 -22.37
CA HIS A 728 -3.25 -30.42 -21.21
C HIS A 728 -4.06 -31.68 -20.92
N THR A 729 -3.47 -32.62 -20.18
CA THR A 729 -4.21 -33.81 -19.69
C THR A 729 -5.25 -33.44 -18.65
N VAL A 730 -4.94 -32.45 -17.82
CA VAL A 730 -5.85 -31.84 -16.86
C VAL A 730 -5.48 -30.38 -16.69
N GLU A 731 -6.48 -29.52 -16.61
CA GLU A 731 -6.32 -28.08 -16.50
C GLU A 731 -7.26 -27.56 -15.42
N LEU A 732 -6.75 -26.68 -14.55
CA LEU A 732 -7.53 -25.94 -13.56
C LEU A 732 -7.54 -24.46 -13.92
N ASN A 733 -8.72 -23.93 -14.24
CA ASN A 733 -8.98 -22.49 -14.37
C ASN A 733 -9.66 -21.98 -13.09
N ALA A 734 -8.99 -21.09 -12.37
CA ALA A 734 -9.49 -20.47 -11.14
C ALA A 734 -9.77 -18.97 -11.34
N GLY A 735 -10.86 -18.46 -10.75
CA GLY A 735 -11.19 -17.03 -10.80
C GLY A 735 -12.24 -16.67 -9.74
N VAL A 736 -12.26 -15.40 -9.31
CA VAL A 736 -13.22 -14.93 -8.30
C VAL A 736 -14.44 -14.39 -9.00
N MET A 737 -15.63 -14.88 -8.66
CA MET A 737 -16.91 -14.40 -9.22
C MET A 737 -17.76 -13.75 -8.12
N GLU A 738 -18.43 -12.66 -8.46
CA GLU A 738 -19.39 -11.98 -7.58
C GLU A 738 -20.78 -12.65 -7.67
N GLY A 739 -21.46 -12.79 -6.52
CA GLY A 739 -22.82 -13.32 -6.46
C GLY A 739 -23.87 -12.19 -6.55
N ALA A 740 -25.09 -12.52 -6.95
CA ALA A 740 -26.20 -11.57 -6.92
C ALA A 740 -26.64 -11.29 -5.46
N GLY A 741 -26.09 -10.24 -4.83
CA GLY A 741 -26.40 -9.81 -3.46
C GLY A 741 -25.21 -9.17 -2.74
N THR A 742 -25.41 -8.68 -1.51
CA THR A 742 -24.38 -7.99 -0.68
C THR A 742 -23.32 -8.93 -0.07
N ASP A 743 -23.12 -10.14 -0.60
CA ASP A 743 -22.16 -11.10 -0.06
C ASP A 743 -20.90 -11.20 -0.93
N SER A 744 -19.75 -11.14 -0.27
CA SER A 744 -18.38 -11.18 -0.80
C SER A 744 -18.14 -12.26 -1.87
N GLY A 745 -17.36 -11.93 -2.91
CA GLY A 745 -17.04 -12.81 -4.04
C GLY A 745 -16.46 -14.18 -3.65
N ARG A 746 -16.67 -15.18 -4.51
CA ARG A 746 -16.28 -16.58 -4.27
C ARG A 746 -15.29 -17.09 -5.31
N LEU A 747 -14.22 -17.76 -4.86
CA LEU A 747 -13.28 -18.42 -5.74
C LEU A 747 -13.96 -19.62 -6.43
N HIS A 748 -14.09 -19.55 -7.75
CA HIS A 748 -14.58 -20.62 -8.61
C HIS A 748 -13.41 -21.30 -9.30
N ALA A 749 -13.47 -22.63 -9.36
CA ALA A 749 -12.50 -23.50 -10.00
C ALA A 749 -13.20 -24.40 -11.00
N THR A 750 -12.77 -24.32 -12.25
CA THR A 750 -13.26 -25.15 -13.36
C THR A 750 -12.15 -26.05 -13.85
N TRP A 751 -12.38 -27.35 -13.73
CA TRP A 751 -11.50 -28.42 -14.17
C TRP A 751 -11.94 -28.90 -15.55
N THR A 752 -10.99 -29.04 -16.46
CA THR A 752 -11.15 -29.71 -17.76
C THR A 752 -10.10 -30.81 -17.87
N TRP A 753 -10.48 -32.02 -18.29
CA TRP A 753 -9.51 -33.12 -18.38
C TRP A 753 -9.81 -34.16 -19.46
N ALA A 754 -8.75 -34.88 -19.83
CA ALA A 754 -8.76 -36.03 -20.72
C ALA A 754 -9.36 -37.26 -20.03
N LEU A 755 -10.51 -37.72 -20.52
CA LEU A 755 -11.17 -38.94 -20.01
C LEU A 755 -10.37 -40.21 -20.31
N SER A 756 -9.43 -40.17 -21.25
CA SER A 756 -8.50 -41.27 -21.50
C SER A 756 -7.47 -41.47 -20.37
N ALA A 757 -7.20 -40.43 -19.57
CA ALA A 757 -6.15 -40.41 -18.56
C ALA A 757 -6.66 -40.38 -17.12
N LEU A 758 -7.75 -39.64 -16.84
CA LEU A 758 -8.28 -39.45 -15.49
C LEU A 758 -9.79 -39.72 -15.42
N SER A 759 -10.22 -40.39 -14.34
CA SER A 759 -11.64 -40.59 -14.03
C SER A 759 -12.23 -39.39 -13.28
N HIS A 760 -13.57 -39.30 -13.28
CA HIS A 760 -14.30 -38.28 -12.51
C HIS A 760 -13.97 -38.35 -11.02
N ASP A 761 -13.93 -39.56 -10.43
CA ASP A 761 -13.59 -39.76 -9.02
C ASP A 761 -12.17 -39.27 -8.67
N GLN A 762 -11.23 -39.39 -9.61
CA GLN A 762 -9.86 -38.91 -9.45
C GLN A 762 -9.82 -37.37 -9.45
N VAL A 763 -10.53 -36.73 -10.37
CA VAL A 763 -10.62 -35.26 -10.43
C VAL A 763 -11.36 -34.68 -9.21
N ASP A 764 -12.44 -35.33 -8.77
CA ASP A 764 -13.13 -34.98 -7.52
C ASP A 764 -12.19 -35.08 -6.30
N ARG A 765 -11.30 -36.08 -6.27
CA ARG A 765 -10.33 -36.24 -5.18
C ARG A 765 -9.30 -35.12 -5.19
N ILE A 766 -8.64 -34.84 -6.32
CA ILE A 766 -7.65 -33.76 -6.39
C ILE A 766 -8.29 -32.38 -6.13
N SER A 767 -9.52 -32.15 -6.58
CA SER A 767 -10.26 -30.93 -6.27
C SER A 767 -10.48 -30.75 -4.77
N ARG A 768 -10.84 -31.82 -4.04
CA ARG A 768 -10.95 -31.76 -2.57
C ARG A 768 -9.61 -31.49 -1.91
N LEU A 769 -8.54 -32.16 -2.33
CA LEU A 769 -7.20 -31.95 -1.79
C LEU A 769 -6.73 -30.49 -1.97
N TRP A 770 -7.03 -29.88 -3.11
CA TRP A 770 -6.67 -28.49 -3.35
C TRP A 770 -7.41 -27.52 -2.41
N PHE A 771 -8.72 -27.69 -2.22
CA PHE A 771 -9.46 -26.86 -1.25
C PHE A 771 -9.06 -27.11 0.20
N ASP A 772 -8.77 -28.36 0.56
CA ASP A 772 -8.25 -28.74 1.88
C ASP A 772 -6.92 -28.03 2.18
N ALA A 773 -6.00 -27.99 1.19
CA ALA A 773 -4.74 -27.27 1.31
C ALA A 773 -4.96 -25.76 1.47
N LEU A 774 -5.84 -25.14 0.67
CA LEU A 774 -6.17 -23.72 0.80
C LEU A 774 -6.74 -23.38 2.18
N ALA A 775 -7.69 -24.18 2.69
CA ALA A 775 -8.26 -24.00 4.02
C ALA A 775 -7.20 -24.18 5.13
N GLY A 776 -6.29 -25.14 4.96
CA GLY A 776 -5.15 -25.36 5.85
C GLY A 776 -4.21 -24.16 5.94
N ILE A 777 -3.86 -23.57 4.78
CA ILE A 777 -3.05 -22.34 4.71
C ILE A 777 -3.75 -21.18 5.43
N CYS A 778 -5.04 -20.97 5.19
CA CYS A 778 -5.83 -19.94 5.88
C CYS A 778 -5.83 -20.16 7.40
N SER A 779 -6.04 -21.40 7.85
CA SER A 779 -5.99 -21.76 9.27
C SER A 779 -4.63 -21.47 9.91
N HIS A 780 -3.55 -21.74 9.18
CA HIS A 780 -2.19 -21.42 9.62
C HIS A 780 -1.99 -19.91 9.81
N VAL A 781 -2.41 -19.09 8.85
CA VAL A 781 -2.31 -17.61 8.93
C VAL A 781 -3.15 -17.06 10.08
N ARG A 782 -4.40 -17.52 10.26
CA ARG A 782 -5.23 -17.14 11.43
C ARG A 782 -4.59 -17.47 12.78
N SER A 783 -3.69 -18.45 12.81
CA SER A 783 -2.94 -18.82 14.02
C SER A 783 -1.65 -18.00 14.23
N GLY A 784 -1.42 -16.97 13.41
CA GLY A 784 -0.20 -16.14 13.44
C GLY A 784 0.90 -16.62 12.49
N GLY A 785 0.57 -17.51 11.55
CA GLY A 785 1.49 -18.02 10.54
C GLY A 785 1.84 -16.98 9.46
N GLY A 786 3.04 -17.09 8.88
CA GLY A 786 3.56 -16.17 7.87
C GLY A 786 5.05 -15.89 8.02
N GLY A 787 5.46 -14.69 7.60
CA GLY A 787 6.78 -14.11 7.86
C GLY A 787 7.67 -14.00 6.63
N LEU A 788 8.80 -13.31 6.82
CA LEU A 788 9.71 -12.93 5.73
C LEU A 788 10.49 -14.14 5.15
N THR A 789 10.87 -13.96 3.89
CA THR A 789 11.72 -14.82 3.08
C THR A 789 12.91 -14.03 2.50
N PRO A 790 13.99 -14.68 2.01
CA PRO A 790 15.15 -13.98 1.44
C PRO A 790 14.80 -12.94 0.37
N SER A 791 13.82 -13.25 -0.50
CA SER A 791 13.36 -12.30 -1.51
C SER A 791 12.73 -11.02 -0.92
N ASP A 792 12.16 -11.07 0.28
CA ASP A 792 11.49 -9.91 0.92
C ASP A 792 12.49 -8.90 1.51
N VAL A 793 13.67 -9.37 1.92
CA VAL A 793 14.67 -8.53 2.61
C VAL A 793 15.75 -8.00 1.67
N THR A 794 15.74 -8.38 0.39
CA THR A 794 16.67 -7.87 -0.65
C THR A 794 16.70 -6.34 -0.63
N PRO A 795 17.87 -5.66 -0.61
CA PRO A 795 19.20 -6.19 -0.95
C PRO A 795 19.97 -6.86 0.20
N ALA A 796 19.39 -7.03 1.40
CA ALA A 796 20.04 -7.78 2.46
C ALA A 796 20.19 -9.26 2.05
N ARG A 797 21.39 -9.83 2.27
CA ARG A 797 21.70 -11.21 1.89
C ARG A 797 21.63 -12.12 3.11
N LEU A 798 20.42 -12.61 3.41
CA LEU A 798 20.18 -13.54 4.51
C LEU A 798 19.60 -14.86 4.00
N SER A 799 20.01 -15.97 4.62
CA SER A 799 19.34 -17.25 4.43
C SER A 799 18.01 -17.29 5.18
N GLN A 800 17.09 -18.18 4.75
CA GLN A 800 15.82 -18.37 5.47
C GLN A 800 16.04 -18.70 6.95
N SER A 801 17.07 -19.50 7.28
CA SER A 801 17.37 -19.85 8.68
C SER A 801 17.81 -18.65 9.51
N GLN A 802 18.55 -17.70 8.92
CA GLN A 802 18.94 -16.46 9.60
C GLN A 802 17.72 -15.57 9.85
N ILE A 803 16.80 -15.48 8.87
CA ILE A 803 15.56 -14.72 9.00
C ILE A 803 14.64 -15.31 10.08
N ASP A 804 14.52 -16.64 10.13
CA ASP A 804 13.72 -17.32 11.14
C ASP A 804 14.32 -17.13 12.53
N GLN A 805 15.65 -17.23 12.68
CA GLN A 805 16.36 -16.93 13.94
C GLN A 805 16.10 -15.50 14.42
N LEU A 806 16.06 -14.54 13.51
CA LEU A 806 15.74 -13.15 13.83
C LEU A 806 14.29 -13.00 14.32
N HIS A 807 13.31 -13.66 13.69
CA HIS A 807 11.90 -13.64 14.11
C HIS A 807 11.65 -14.31 15.47
N GLU A 808 12.46 -15.29 15.86
CA GLU A 808 12.37 -15.89 17.20
C GLU A 808 12.69 -14.87 18.31
N GLN A 809 13.53 -13.88 18.01
CA GLN A 809 14.04 -12.93 18.99
C GLN A 809 13.36 -11.55 18.89
N TYR A 810 12.95 -11.14 17.69
CA TYR A 810 12.49 -9.78 17.41
C TYR A 810 11.21 -9.76 16.58
N GLN A 811 10.40 -8.71 16.78
CA GLN A 811 9.28 -8.37 15.90
C GLN A 811 9.79 -7.45 14.79
N ILE A 812 9.89 -7.98 13.58
CA ILE A 812 10.64 -7.36 12.48
C ILE A 812 9.65 -6.84 11.45
N ALA A 813 9.71 -5.55 11.14
CA ALA A 813 9.05 -5.02 9.96
C ALA A 813 9.93 -5.24 8.73
N ASP A 814 11.25 -5.05 8.90
CA ASP A 814 12.15 -5.07 7.77
C ASP A 814 13.62 -5.35 8.14
N VAL A 815 14.41 -5.77 7.15
CA VAL A 815 15.86 -5.95 7.28
C VAL A 815 16.58 -5.35 6.08
N LEU A 816 17.55 -4.46 6.33
CA LEU A 816 18.32 -3.77 5.31
C LEU A 816 19.82 -4.01 5.52
N PRO A 817 20.66 -4.04 4.46
CA PRO A 817 22.10 -3.95 4.65
C PRO A 817 22.50 -2.55 5.14
N LEU A 818 23.67 -2.41 5.75
CA LEU A 818 24.22 -1.09 6.06
C LEU A 818 24.70 -0.39 4.78
N THR A 819 24.42 0.92 4.68
CA THR A 819 25.04 1.76 3.66
C THR A 819 26.56 1.86 3.90
N PRO A 820 27.36 2.22 2.88
CA PRO A 820 28.80 2.36 3.03
C PRO A 820 29.24 3.24 4.20
N LEU A 821 28.57 4.37 4.41
CA LEU A 821 28.88 5.26 5.53
C LEU A 821 28.47 4.63 6.87
N GLN A 822 27.33 3.93 6.95
CA GLN A 822 26.92 3.23 8.16
C GLN A 822 27.94 2.15 8.56
N GLN A 823 28.50 1.42 7.59
CA GLN A 823 29.57 0.42 7.86
C GLN A 823 30.82 1.08 8.44
N GLY A 824 31.25 2.21 7.87
CA GLY A 824 32.38 2.98 8.38
C GLY A 824 32.15 3.50 9.80
N LEU A 825 30.95 4.02 10.09
CA LEU A 825 30.58 4.48 11.42
C LEU A 825 30.56 3.34 12.44
N LEU A 826 29.94 2.20 12.09
CA LEU A 826 29.88 1.02 12.96
C LEU A 826 31.29 0.51 13.32
N PHE A 827 32.18 0.45 12.32
CA PHE A 827 33.58 0.08 12.53
C PHE A 827 34.29 0.99 13.55
N HIS A 828 34.09 2.31 13.44
CA HIS A 828 34.69 3.26 14.38
C HIS A 828 34.09 3.17 15.79
N SER A 829 32.78 2.95 15.91
CA SER A 829 32.11 2.81 17.21
C SER A 829 32.56 1.54 17.94
N ASN A 830 32.80 0.44 17.24
CA ASN A 830 33.26 -0.82 17.82
C ASN A 830 34.74 -0.85 18.25
N LEU A 831 35.59 0.02 17.71
CA LEU A 831 37.00 0.14 18.11
C LEU A 831 37.21 0.98 19.39
N ALA A 832 36.19 1.73 19.82
CA ALA A 832 36.24 2.61 20.97
C ALA A 832 36.26 1.93 22.36
N PRO A 833 35.63 0.78 22.65
CA PRO A 833 35.36 0.33 24.03
C PRO A 833 36.59 0.13 24.93
N GLU A 834 37.73 -0.32 24.40
CA GLU A 834 38.94 -0.57 25.22
C GLU A 834 39.74 0.70 25.54
N ALA A 835 39.40 1.85 24.93
CA ALA A 835 40.08 3.15 25.10
C ALA A 835 39.23 4.20 25.86
N MET A 836 38.04 3.83 26.35
CA MET A 836 36.96 4.72 26.80
C MET A 836 37.04 5.20 28.26
N ASP A 837 38.24 5.48 28.78
CA ASP A 837 38.38 6.35 29.95
C ASP A 837 38.71 7.77 29.44
N GLY A 838 37.76 8.38 28.71
CA GLY A 838 37.85 9.79 28.26
C GLY A 838 37.58 10.13 26.78
N SER A 839 36.89 9.30 25.99
CA SER A 839 36.51 9.68 24.60
C SER A 839 35.21 10.53 24.58
N ASP A 840 35.22 11.60 23.78
CA ASP A 840 34.29 12.75 23.79
C ASP A 840 32.88 12.50 23.16
N ASP A 841 32.32 11.29 23.32
CA ASP A 841 31.05 10.87 22.70
C ASP A 841 31.05 11.01 21.16
N LEU A 842 32.01 10.37 20.46
CA LEU A 842 32.15 10.48 19.01
C LEU A 842 30.88 10.00 18.27
N TYR A 843 30.48 10.72 17.23
CA TYR A 843 29.26 10.49 16.45
C TYR A 843 27.93 10.56 17.22
N ALA A 844 27.95 10.87 18.52
CA ALA A 844 26.75 11.30 19.21
C ALA A 844 26.38 12.71 18.72
N VAL A 845 25.24 12.79 18.05
CA VAL A 845 24.62 14.03 17.62
C VAL A 845 23.56 14.40 18.64
N GLN A 846 23.56 15.65 19.07
CA GLN A 846 22.59 16.12 20.04
C GLN A 846 22.06 17.51 19.68
N LEU A 847 20.74 17.62 19.70
CA LEU A 847 19.98 18.82 19.44
C LEU A 847 19.25 19.23 20.71
N ASP A 848 19.54 20.44 21.20
CA ASP A 848 18.89 20.99 22.38
C ASP A 848 18.06 22.22 21.97
N VAL A 849 16.75 22.10 22.19
CA VAL A 849 15.73 23.09 21.83
C VAL A 849 15.17 23.69 23.12
N ALA A 850 15.43 24.98 23.33
CA ALA A 850 14.83 25.73 24.43
C ALA A 850 13.43 26.19 24.05
N LEU A 851 12.45 25.84 24.87
CA LEU A 851 11.03 26.05 24.62
C LEU A 851 10.41 26.89 25.75
N SER A 852 9.56 27.84 25.39
CA SER A 852 8.79 28.65 26.33
C SER A 852 7.31 28.72 25.94
N GLY A 853 6.43 28.51 26.90
CA GLY A 853 4.98 28.51 26.71
C GLY A 853 4.32 27.25 27.29
N PRO A 854 2.97 27.14 27.22
CA PRO A 854 2.25 25.99 27.73
C PRO A 854 2.55 24.75 26.88
N LEU A 855 3.29 23.81 27.46
CA LEU A 855 3.69 22.55 26.83
C LEU A 855 3.06 21.37 27.56
N ASP A 856 2.42 20.45 26.82
CA ASP A 856 1.97 19.16 27.35
C ASP A 856 3.04 18.07 27.09
N PRO A 857 3.73 17.57 28.14
CA PRO A 857 4.77 16.56 27.98
C PRO A 857 4.29 15.26 27.34
N LYS A 858 3.04 14.84 27.59
CA LYS A 858 2.50 13.59 27.03
C LYS A 858 2.23 13.74 25.55
N ARG A 859 1.65 14.87 25.15
CA ARG A 859 1.39 15.16 23.73
C ARG A 859 2.69 15.25 22.94
N LEU A 860 3.77 15.82 23.51
CA LEU A 860 5.08 15.81 22.86
C LEU A 860 5.67 14.39 22.77
N GLN A 861 5.53 13.59 23.83
CA GLN A 861 5.95 12.19 23.80
C GLN A 861 5.21 11.39 22.70
N GLU A 862 3.89 11.55 22.58
CA GLU A 862 3.07 10.92 21.53
C GLU A 862 3.46 11.39 20.14
N ALA A 863 3.80 12.67 19.97
CA ALA A 863 4.26 13.22 18.70
C ALA A 863 5.62 12.65 18.27
N VAL A 864 6.57 12.52 19.20
CA VAL A 864 7.86 11.86 18.94
C VAL A 864 7.66 10.38 18.61
N HIS A 865 6.79 9.68 19.35
CA HIS A 865 6.47 8.29 19.07
C HIS A 865 5.86 8.14 17.67
N THR A 866 4.92 9.00 17.30
CA THR A 866 4.31 9.03 15.96
C THR A 866 5.36 9.24 14.86
N ALA A 867 6.32 10.16 15.07
CA ALA A 867 7.39 10.41 14.11
C ALA A 867 8.28 9.17 13.88
N ILE A 868 8.67 8.45 14.94
CA ILE A 868 9.47 7.22 14.79
C ILE A 868 8.67 6.04 14.25
N THR A 869 7.36 5.95 14.54
CA THR A 869 6.48 4.93 13.93
C THR A 869 6.37 5.13 12.42
N ARG A 870 6.32 6.39 11.96
CA ARG A 870 6.32 6.76 10.54
C ARG A 870 7.68 6.53 9.88
N ARG A 871 8.77 6.55 10.66
CA ARG A 871 10.16 6.45 10.18
C ARG A 871 10.95 5.45 11.04
N PRO A 872 10.61 4.15 10.97
CA PRO A 872 11.14 3.15 11.90
C PRO A 872 12.66 2.93 11.75
N ASN A 873 13.26 3.33 10.62
CA ASN A 873 14.70 3.31 10.41
C ASN A 873 15.49 4.24 11.34
N VAL A 874 14.85 5.24 11.96
CA VAL A 874 15.50 6.13 12.93
C VAL A 874 15.83 5.40 14.24
N VAL A 875 15.12 4.32 14.56
CA VAL A 875 15.35 3.48 15.74
C VAL A 875 15.87 2.09 15.39
N ALA A 876 16.48 1.93 14.21
CA ALA A 876 17.04 0.66 13.77
C ALA A 876 18.14 0.16 14.73
N THR A 877 18.26 -1.17 14.85
CA THR A 877 19.35 -1.85 15.56
C THR A 877 20.31 -2.49 14.57
N PHE A 878 21.58 -2.64 14.94
CA PHE A 878 22.65 -3.03 14.02
C PHE A 878 23.31 -4.34 14.46
N TYR A 879 23.51 -5.29 13.54
CA TYR A 879 24.08 -6.61 13.82
C TYR A 879 25.17 -6.97 12.80
N GLU A 880 26.29 -7.52 13.27
CA GLU A 880 27.42 -7.98 12.43
C GLU A 880 27.51 -9.51 12.31
N GLU A 881 26.70 -10.25 13.09
CA GLU A 881 26.82 -11.71 13.22
C GLU A 881 26.25 -12.52 12.04
N PHE A 882 25.64 -11.86 11.07
CA PHE A 882 24.95 -12.49 9.94
C PHE A 882 25.76 -12.50 8.62
N GLY A 883 27.07 -12.24 8.69
CA GLY A 883 27.96 -12.20 7.54
C GLY A 883 28.21 -10.76 7.07
N GLU A 884 27.30 -10.20 6.28
CA GLU A 884 27.28 -8.76 6.03
C GLU A 884 26.53 -8.06 7.17
N PRO A 885 27.02 -6.91 7.68
CA PRO A 885 26.30 -6.15 8.69
C PRO A 885 24.91 -5.74 8.20
N ILE A 886 23.91 -5.93 9.06
CA ILE A 886 22.51 -5.58 8.78
C ILE A 886 21.99 -4.56 9.79
N GLN A 887 21.00 -3.78 9.34
CA GLN A 887 20.15 -2.97 10.20
C GLN A 887 18.76 -3.60 10.24
N LEU A 888 18.27 -3.87 11.44
CA LEU A 888 16.97 -4.46 11.73
C LEU A 888 15.98 -3.33 12.03
N ILE A 889 14.86 -3.34 11.32
CA ILE A 889 13.81 -2.34 11.43
C ILE A 889 12.66 -2.95 12.26
N PRO A 890 12.35 -2.40 13.45
CA PRO A 890 11.35 -2.98 14.33
C PRO A 890 9.93 -2.78 13.78
N ALA A 891 9.08 -3.79 13.95
CA ALA A 891 7.65 -3.69 13.61
C ALA A 891 6.89 -2.74 14.54
N ALA A 892 7.32 -2.65 15.81
CA ALA A 892 6.80 -1.72 16.80
C ALA A 892 7.96 -0.87 17.37
N PRO A 893 8.27 0.28 16.77
CA PRO A 893 9.31 1.19 17.24
C PRO A 893 9.12 1.60 18.71
N GLU A 894 10.08 1.27 19.59
CA GLU A 894 10.06 1.71 20.98
C GLU A 894 10.77 3.07 21.14
N LEU A 895 10.10 4.03 21.81
CA LEU A 895 10.68 5.34 22.09
C LEU A 895 11.47 5.33 23.40
N ALA A 896 12.77 5.58 23.34
CA ALA A 896 13.57 5.95 24.50
C ALA A 896 13.26 7.40 24.92
N TRP A 897 12.30 7.56 25.84
CA TRP A 897 11.82 8.86 26.34
C TRP A 897 12.16 9.09 27.81
N GLN A 898 12.54 10.32 28.17
CA GLN A 898 12.65 10.76 29.56
C GLN A 898 11.98 12.12 29.77
N TYR A 899 11.21 12.25 30.87
CA TYR A 899 10.71 13.55 31.34
C TYR A 899 11.27 13.83 32.73
N ILE A 900 11.92 14.99 32.90
CA ILE A 900 12.61 15.36 34.14
C ILE A 900 12.13 16.75 34.58
N GLU A 901 11.80 16.91 35.85
CA GLU A 901 11.54 18.23 36.46
C GLU A 901 12.72 18.59 37.35
N PHE A 902 13.39 19.70 37.05
CA PHE A 902 14.51 20.15 37.86
C PHE A 902 14.02 20.92 39.09
N ASP A 903 14.56 20.54 40.25
CA ASP A 903 14.21 21.16 41.53
C ASP A 903 14.96 22.49 41.68
N ALA A 904 14.22 23.59 41.83
CA ALA A 904 14.78 24.93 42.01
C ALA A 904 15.58 25.08 43.31
N ASP A 905 15.33 24.21 44.31
CA ASP A 905 15.97 24.25 45.64
C ASP A 905 17.22 23.35 45.76
N GLY A 906 17.60 22.63 44.68
CA GLY A 906 18.63 21.57 44.69
C GLY A 906 20.10 22.02 44.72
N GLY A 907 20.39 23.33 44.78
CA GLY A 907 21.75 23.89 44.94
C GLY A 907 22.70 23.74 43.74
N LEU A 908 22.28 23.11 42.65
CA LEU A 908 22.99 23.03 41.37
C LEU A 908 22.33 23.95 40.34
N ASP A 909 23.13 24.62 39.53
CA ASP A 909 22.65 25.46 38.43
C ASP A 909 21.89 24.63 37.40
N VAL A 910 20.78 25.15 36.87
CA VAL A 910 19.90 24.45 35.91
C VAL A 910 20.68 24.04 34.65
N GLU A 911 21.56 24.91 34.16
CA GLU A 911 22.38 24.62 32.99
C GLU A 911 23.34 23.44 33.26
N GLN A 912 23.90 23.33 34.48
CA GLN A 912 24.72 22.17 34.85
C GLN A 912 23.91 20.87 34.92
N GLN A 913 22.63 20.94 35.26
CA GLN A 913 21.74 19.78 35.27
C GLN A 913 21.39 19.35 33.84
N VAL A 914 21.10 20.30 32.94
CA VAL A 914 20.90 20.07 31.51
C VAL A 914 22.17 19.47 30.87
N ASP A 915 23.35 19.98 31.20
CA ASP A 915 24.63 19.47 30.71
C ASP A 915 24.87 18.01 31.10
N ARG A 916 24.53 17.64 32.36
CA ARG A 916 24.65 16.25 32.83
C ARG A 916 23.66 15.32 32.16
N LEU A 917 22.40 15.76 32.00
CA LEU A 917 21.39 15.01 31.25
C LEU A 917 21.87 14.77 29.82
N SER A 918 22.31 15.85 29.16
CA SER A 918 22.83 15.84 27.80
C SER A 918 24.02 14.89 27.66
N ALA A 919 24.95 14.88 28.63
CA ALA A 919 26.08 13.95 28.63
C ALA A 919 25.67 12.48 28.82
N ALA A 920 24.72 12.21 29.71
CA ALA A 920 24.21 10.85 29.92
C ALA A 920 23.51 10.32 28.65
N GLU A 921 22.70 11.14 27.99
CA GLU A 921 22.02 10.76 26.75
C GLU A 921 23.00 10.50 25.60
N ARG A 922 24.09 11.28 25.48
CA ARG A 922 25.15 11.04 24.48
C ARG A 922 25.90 9.74 24.72
N ALA A 923 26.28 9.46 25.97
CA ALA A 923 26.95 8.22 26.33
C ALA A 923 26.07 7.00 26.01
N ALA A 924 24.74 7.11 26.19
CA ALA A 924 23.80 6.04 25.92
C ALA A 924 23.66 5.71 24.42
N VAL A 925 23.61 6.70 23.53
CA VAL A 925 23.47 6.43 22.07
C VAL A 925 24.75 5.88 21.42
N CYS A 926 25.90 6.00 22.08
CA CYS A 926 27.16 5.41 21.60
C CYS A 926 27.22 3.89 21.79
N ASP A 927 26.39 3.31 22.67
CA ASP A 927 26.27 1.85 22.85
C ASP A 927 25.26 1.27 21.86
N LEU A 928 25.71 1.04 20.62
CA LEU A 928 24.87 0.49 19.55
C LEU A 928 24.47 -0.98 19.76
N ALA A 929 25.12 -1.70 20.68
CA ALA A 929 24.88 -3.13 20.90
C ALA A 929 23.75 -3.39 21.91
N GLY A 930 23.44 -2.43 22.79
CA GLY A 930 22.49 -2.62 23.89
C GLY A 930 21.51 -1.47 24.14
N GLN A 931 21.64 -0.35 23.41
CA GLN A 931 20.79 0.83 23.62
C GLN A 931 20.23 1.39 22.29
N PRO A 932 19.07 2.07 22.32
CA PRO A 932 18.52 2.74 21.15
C PRO A 932 19.44 3.83 20.60
N ALA A 933 19.67 3.82 19.29
CA ALA A 933 20.48 4.81 18.58
C ALA A 933 19.79 6.19 18.46
N PHE A 934 18.53 6.32 18.90
CA PHE A 934 17.77 7.57 18.93
C PHE A 934 17.00 7.67 20.26
N ARG A 935 17.10 8.83 20.90
CA ARG A 935 16.56 9.11 22.23
C ARG A 935 16.05 10.54 22.32
N ALA A 936 15.05 10.77 23.17
CA ALA A 936 14.46 12.07 23.40
C ALA A 936 14.25 12.31 24.90
N ALA A 937 14.64 13.49 25.37
CA ALA A 937 14.43 13.92 26.75
C ALA A 937 13.78 15.30 26.80
N LEU A 938 12.83 15.49 27.71
CA LEU A 938 12.20 16.76 28.00
C LEU A 938 12.47 17.13 29.46
N ALA A 939 13.18 18.23 29.68
CA ALA A 939 13.46 18.75 31.01
C ALA A 939 12.69 20.05 31.27
N ARG A 940 11.91 20.09 32.35
CA ARG A 940 11.28 21.33 32.82
C ARG A 940 12.27 22.13 33.66
N THR A 941 12.62 23.32 33.19
CA THR A 941 13.63 24.21 33.79
C THR A 941 13.01 25.36 34.58
N GLY A 942 11.70 25.57 34.47
CA GLY A 942 10.96 26.60 35.19
C GLY A 942 9.44 26.53 34.94
N GLU A 943 8.72 27.57 35.35
CA GLU A 943 7.31 27.76 34.98
C GLU A 943 7.23 28.07 33.48
N ASP A 944 6.58 27.18 32.71
CA ASP A 944 6.48 27.24 31.25
C ASP A 944 7.81 27.41 30.50
N GLN A 945 8.89 26.85 31.05
CA GLN A 945 10.22 26.79 30.44
C GLN A 945 10.70 25.33 30.38
N TYR A 946 11.12 24.91 29.20
CA TYR A 946 11.54 23.54 28.93
C TYR A 946 12.80 23.48 28.06
N ARG A 947 13.57 22.40 28.21
CA ARG A 947 14.64 21.99 27.30
C ARG A 947 14.28 20.65 26.69
N PHE A 948 14.10 20.61 25.39
CA PHE A 948 13.81 19.41 24.62
C PHE A 948 15.09 18.97 23.91
N VAL A 949 15.64 17.83 24.35
CA VAL A 949 16.92 17.29 23.91
C VAL A 949 16.66 16.05 23.06
N LEU A 950 16.97 16.13 21.77
CA LEU A 950 17.01 14.99 20.85
C LEU A 950 18.45 14.52 20.71
N THR A 951 18.69 13.23 20.98
CA THR A 951 20.03 12.65 20.91
C THR A 951 20.01 11.43 20.01
N ASN A 952 20.92 11.35 19.05
CA ASN A 952 21.03 10.20 18.15
C ASN A 952 22.49 9.86 17.87
N HIS A 953 22.76 8.60 17.54
CA HIS A 953 24.01 8.24 16.88
C HIS A 953 23.91 8.62 15.40
N HIS A 954 24.99 9.14 14.81
CA HIS A 954 24.98 9.61 13.42
C HIS A 954 24.64 8.49 12.41
N ILE A 955 24.78 7.21 12.81
CA ILE A 955 24.47 6.03 11.98
C ILE A 955 22.99 5.97 11.49
N VAL A 956 22.04 6.58 12.20
CA VAL A 956 20.61 6.56 11.84
C VAL A 956 20.12 7.83 11.15
N LEU A 957 20.84 8.95 11.28
CA LEU A 957 20.31 10.27 10.89
C LEU A 957 21.42 11.21 10.42
N ASP A 958 21.22 11.85 9.27
CA ASP A 958 22.10 12.90 8.76
C ASP A 958 21.62 14.34 9.08
N GLY A 959 22.48 15.34 8.82
CA GLY A 959 22.17 16.75 9.05
C GLY A 959 20.93 17.27 8.31
N TRP A 960 20.65 16.75 7.11
CA TRP A 960 19.48 17.12 6.31
C TRP A 960 18.17 16.54 6.87
N SER A 961 18.24 15.35 7.45
CA SER A 961 17.09 14.64 8.02
C SER A 961 16.61 15.25 9.35
N LYS A 962 17.52 15.86 10.13
CA LYS A 962 17.20 16.50 11.42
C LYS A 962 16.05 17.52 11.35
N PRO A 963 16.10 18.56 10.48
CA PRO A 963 15.01 19.55 10.41
C PRO A 963 13.68 18.95 9.95
N ILE A 964 13.72 17.96 9.04
CA ILE A 964 12.51 17.27 8.56
C ILE A 964 11.84 16.52 9.74
N LEU A 965 12.63 15.74 10.49
CA LEU A 965 12.12 15.02 11.65
C LEU A 965 11.58 15.97 12.74
N LEU A 966 12.29 17.08 13.00
CA LEU A 966 11.85 18.08 13.98
C LEU A 966 10.54 18.76 13.56
N GLN A 967 10.39 19.08 12.27
CA GLN A 967 9.15 19.63 11.72
C GLN A 967 8.00 18.64 11.87
N GLU A 968 8.22 17.35 11.58
CA GLU A 968 7.19 16.32 11.76
C GLU A 968 6.77 16.15 13.23
N ILE A 969 7.73 16.19 14.16
CA ILE A 969 7.44 16.12 15.60
C ILE A 969 6.56 17.29 16.02
N PHE A 970 6.87 18.52 15.62
CA PHE A 970 6.06 19.68 16.00
C PHE A 970 4.72 19.72 15.28
N ALA A 971 4.66 19.40 13.99
CA ALA A 971 3.41 19.26 13.26
C ALA A 971 2.50 18.21 13.92
N GLY A 972 3.04 17.04 14.26
CA GLY A 972 2.33 16.01 15.03
C GLY A 972 1.91 16.51 16.42
N TYR A 973 2.77 17.24 17.12
CA TYR A 973 2.43 17.88 18.40
C TYR A 973 1.28 18.85 18.22
N PHE A 974 1.22 19.66 17.17
CA PHE A 974 0.13 20.60 16.93
C PHE A 974 -1.13 19.97 16.32
N GLY A 975 -1.08 18.69 15.95
CA GLY A 975 -2.20 17.96 15.33
C GLY A 975 -2.36 18.27 13.84
N GLU A 976 -1.30 18.76 13.18
CA GLU A 976 -1.27 19.00 11.75
C GLU A 976 -1.20 17.68 10.98
N ARG A 977 -1.80 17.64 9.79
CA ARG A 977 -1.75 16.48 8.90
C ARG A 977 -0.38 16.37 8.24
N LEU A 978 0.22 15.18 8.29
CA LEU A 978 1.53 14.90 7.72
C LEU A 978 1.40 14.10 6.40
N PRO A 979 2.16 14.43 5.34
CA PRO A 979 2.15 13.68 4.07
C PRO A 979 2.71 12.26 4.25
N ALA A 980 2.46 11.32 3.34
CA ALA A 980 3.00 9.96 3.45
C ALA A 980 4.55 9.94 3.45
N PRO A 981 5.22 9.21 4.36
CA PRO A 981 6.68 9.21 4.43
C PRO A 981 7.31 8.40 3.30
N VAL A 982 8.38 8.92 2.69
CA VAL A 982 9.17 8.18 1.70
C VAL A 982 10.06 7.15 2.41
N SER A 983 9.99 5.89 1.98
CA SER A 983 10.70 4.77 2.61
C SER A 983 12.21 4.78 2.38
N TYR A 984 12.99 4.66 3.46
CA TYR A 984 14.46 4.54 3.42
C TYR A 984 14.95 3.32 2.64
N ARG A 985 14.16 2.23 2.59
CA ARG A 985 14.45 1.04 1.76
C ARG A 985 14.68 1.41 0.30
N ARG A 986 13.94 2.38 -0.25
CA ARG A 986 14.11 2.80 -1.66
C ARG A 986 15.52 3.32 -1.94
N PHE A 987 16.09 4.09 -1.01
CA PHE A 987 17.47 4.56 -1.12
C PHE A 987 18.47 3.42 -1.03
N VAL A 988 18.30 2.49 -0.09
CA VAL A 988 19.20 1.33 0.05
C VAL A 988 19.13 0.41 -1.17
N THR A 989 17.95 0.18 -1.74
CA THR A 989 17.76 -0.57 -3.00
C THR A 989 18.38 0.16 -4.19
N TRP A 990 18.18 1.48 -4.32
CA TRP A 990 18.83 2.28 -5.35
C TRP A 990 20.36 2.18 -5.26
N LEU A 991 20.90 2.27 -4.05
CA LEU A 991 22.33 2.19 -3.79
C LEU A 991 22.91 0.83 -4.17
N ALA A 992 22.18 -0.26 -3.86
CA ALA A 992 22.61 -1.62 -4.21
C ALA A 992 22.60 -1.91 -5.72
N ALA A 993 21.86 -1.12 -6.51
CA ALA A 993 21.79 -1.25 -7.96
C ALA A 993 22.91 -0.48 -8.71
N GLN A 994 23.71 0.33 -8.01
CA GLN A 994 24.72 1.17 -8.65
C GLN A 994 25.93 0.38 -9.18
N ASP A 995 26.52 0.87 -10.28
CA ASP A 995 27.72 0.27 -10.86
C ASP A 995 29.00 0.75 -10.15
N ASN A 996 29.37 -0.01 -9.11
CA ASN A 996 30.61 0.22 -8.38
C ASN A 996 31.88 0.03 -9.25
N GLY A 997 31.82 -0.74 -10.34
CA GLY A 997 32.94 -0.93 -11.26
C GLY A 997 33.27 0.32 -12.06
N SER A 998 32.24 0.95 -12.62
CA SER A 998 32.33 2.26 -13.28
C SER A 998 32.80 3.33 -12.29
N ALA A 999 32.20 3.37 -11.09
CA ALA A 999 32.56 4.34 -10.06
C ALA A 999 34.05 4.23 -9.65
N ARG A 1000 34.56 3.02 -9.38
CA ARG A 1000 35.99 2.81 -9.08
C ARG A 1000 36.92 3.30 -10.20
N SER A 1001 36.48 3.21 -11.44
CA SER A 1001 37.28 3.64 -12.60
C SER A 1001 37.34 5.16 -12.68
N ALA A 1002 36.21 5.85 -12.52
CA ALA A 1002 36.16 7.31 -12.47
C ALA A 1002 37.00 7.89 -11.33
N TRP A 1003 36.91 7.31 -10.12
CA TRP A 1003 37.74 7.76 -8.99
C TRP A 1003 39.24 7.55 -9.22
N ARG A 1004 39.63 6.48 -9.93
CA ARG A 1004 41.03 6.24 -10.30
C ARG A 1004 41.54 7.28 -11.30
N GLU A 1005 40.71 7.70 -12.24
CA GLU A 1005 41.04 8.73 -13.23
C GLU A 1005 41.26 10.10 -12.56
N VAL A 1006 40.34 10.53 -11.69
CA VAL A 1006 40.46 11.81 -10.95
C VAL A 1006 41.71 11.86 -10.06
N PHE A 1007 42.12 10.71 -9.51
CA PHE A 1007 43.30 10.61 -8.67
C PHE A 1007 44.57 10.14 -9.40
N GLU A 1008 44.58 10.13 -10.74
CA GLU A 1008 45.77 9.74 -11.50
C GLU A 1008 46.97 10.63 -11.14
N GLY A 1009 48.09 10.00 -10.76
CA GLY A 1009 49.30 10.70 -10.34
C GLY A 1009 49.29 11.26 -8.92
N PHE A 1010 48.30 10.95 -8.08
CA PHE A 1010 48.30 11.32 -6.66
C PHE A 1010 49.20 10.39 -5.82
N GLU A 1011 50.39 10.87 -5.44
CA GLU A 1011 51.41 10.02 -4.81
C GLU A 1011 51.44 10.07 -3.28
N THR A 1012 51.09 11.21 -2.66
CA THR A 1012 51.30 11.43 -1.22
C THR A 1012 49.98 11.80 -0.53
N PRO A 1013 49.49 11.01 0.44
CA PRO A 1013 48.35 11.37 1.26
C PRO A 1013 48.51 12.73 1.96
N THR A 1014 47.39 13.43 2.12
CA THR A 1014 47.36 14.72 2.81
C THR A 1014 46.99 14.52 4.27
N LEU A 1015 48.01 14.39 5.12
CA LEU A 1015 47.86 14.13 6.54
C LEU A 1015 48.39 15.30 7.39
N VAL A 1016 47.59 15.82 8.32
CA VAL A 1016 47.98 16.86 9.28
C VAL A 1016 48.27 16.30 10.68
N GLY A 1017 47.74 15.11 10.97
CA GLY A 1017 48.01 14.33 12.18
C GLY A 1017 49.27 13.45 12.05
N PRO A 1018 49.80 12.95 13.18
CA PRO A 1018 50.92 12.01 13.16
C PRO A 1018 50.50 10.67 12.50
N PRO A 1019 51.33 10.09 11.61
CA PRO A 1019 50.98 8.87 10.89
C PRO A 1019 50.82 7.66 11.82
N GLY A 1020 49.82 6.81 11.54
CA GLY A 1020 49.60 5.54 12.25
C GLY A 1020 48.91 5.64 13.62
N ARG A 1021 48.28 6.79 13.93
CA ARG A 1021 47.58 6.97 15.21
C ARG A 1021 46.16 6.38 15.15
N ILE A 1022 45.92 5.36 15.98
CA ILE A 1022 44.62 4.67 16.11
C ILE A 1022 43.75 5.32 17.20
N VAL A 1023 44.36 5.95 18.22
CA VAL A 1023 43.66 6.55 19.36
C VAL A 1023 43.46 8.05 19.15
N LEU A 1024 42.22 8.49 19.09
CA LEU A 1024 41.83 9.89 18.95
C LEU A 1024 42.04 10.66 20.26
N GLY A 1025 42.58 11.87 20.18
CA GLY A 1025 42.68 12.77 21.34
C GLY A 1025 41.35 13.43 21.67
N ARG A 1026 41.34 14.20 22.77
CA ARG A 1026 40.17 15.01 23.17
C ARG A 1026 39.82 16.02 22.07
N ARG A 1027 38.52 16.30 21.90
CA ARG A 1027 37.99 17.19 20.86
C ARG A 1027 37.88 18.62 21.38
N GLY A 1028 38.46 19.55 20.63
CA GLY A 1028 38.27 20.99 20.79
C GLY A 1028 37.36 21.55 19.70
N VAL A 1029 36.58 22.57 20.03
CA VAL A 1029 35.77 23.33 19.07
C VAL A 1029 36.03 24.81 19.25
N GLU A 1030 36.24 25.51 18.14
CA GLU A 1030 36.31 26.97 18.09
C GLU A 1030 35.39 27.48 16.99
N SER A 1031 34.69 28.59 17.26
CA SER A 1031 33.78 29.22 16.29
C SER A 1031 34.29 30.58 15.87
N PHE A 1032 34.14 30.90 14.59
CA PHE A 1032 34.59 32.15 13.97
C PHE A 1032 33.55 32.65 12.97
N GLU A 1033 33.59 33.94 12.68
CA GLU A 1033 32.72 34.57 11.69
C GLU A 1033 33.56 35.22 10.59
N VAL A 1034 33.08 35.12 9.35
CA VAL A 1034 33.62 35.87 8.22
C VAL A 1034 32.70 37.06 7.96
N SER A 1035 33.29 38.26 7.86
CA SER A 1035 32.55 39.50 7.74
C SER A 1035 31.54 39.47 6.59
N ALA A 1036 30.41 40.16 6.76
CA ALA A 1036 29.36 40.25 5.75
C ALA A 1036 29.87 40.69 4.36
N GLU A 1037 30.81 41.63 4.32
CA GLU A 1037 31.44 42.11 3.08
C GLU A 1037 32.19 40.99 2.34
N THR A 1038 32.96 40.18 3.07
CA THR A 1038 33.70 39.06 2.45
C THR A 1038 32.74 37.95 2.07
N THR A 1039 31.74 37.65 2.90
CA THR A 1039 30.69 36.67 2.61
C THR A 1039 29.94 37.00 1.32
N GLN A 1040 29.55 38.27 1.12
CA GLN A 1040 28.93 38.73 -0.12
C GLN A 1040 29.87 38.60 -1.32
N ALA A 1041 31.13 39.03 -1.18
CA ALA A 1041 32.10 38.97 -2.26
C ALA A 1041 32.44 37.52 -2.68
N LEU A 1042 32.41 36.56 -1.75
CA LEU A 1042 32.54 35.13 -2.05
C LEU A 1042 31.37 34.63 -2.90
N GLY A 1043 30.15 35.08 -2.60
CA GLY A 1043 28.97 34.80 -3.42
C GLY A 1043 29.06 35.40 -4.83
N GLU A 1044 29.62 36.59 -4.98
CA GLU A 1044 29.85 37.23 -6.27
C GLU A 1044 30.95 36.54 -7.09
N LEU A 1045 32.05 36.12 -6.44
CA LEU A 1045 33.11 35.32 -7.07
C LEU A 1045 32.59 33.96 -7.56
N ALA A 1046 31.80 33.26 -6.73
CA ALA A 1046 31.18 32.00 -7.13
C ALA A 1046 30.31 32.19 -8.40
N ARG A 1047 29.50 33.25 -8.45
CA ARG A 1047 28.68 33.58 -9.64
C ARG A 1047 29.53 33.93 -10.87
N SER A 1048 30.59 34.73 -10.73
CA SER A 1048 31.42 35.14 -11.86
C SER A 1048 32.18 33.97 -12.50
N CYS A 1049 32.59 33.00 -11.68
CA CYS A 1049 33.22 31.76 -12.11
C CYS A 1049 32.23 30.61 -12.40
N ARG A 1050 30.91 30.85 -12.36
CA ARG A 1050 29.85 29.83 -12.58
C ARG A 1050 29.97 28.60 -11.69
N THR A 1051 30.37 28.81 -10.44
CA THR A 1051 30.57 27.76 -9.43
C THR A 1051 29.79 28.08 -8.15
N THR A 1052 29.98 27.29 -7.10
CA THR A 1052 29.30 27.46 -5.80
C THR A 1052 30.19 28.10 -4.75
N VAL A 1053 29.60 28.70 -3.72
CA VAL A 1053 30.36 29.21 -2.56
C VAL A 1053 31.10 28.07 -1.87
N SER A 1054 30.53 26.86 -1.81
CA SER A 1054 31.20 25.67 -1.30
C SER A 1054 32.52 25.40 -2.03
N THR A 1055 32.51 25.41 -3.37
CA THR A 1055 33.71 25.21 -4.19
C THR A 1055 34.77 26.30 -3.96
N VAL A 1056 34.35 27.55 -3.78
CA VAL A 1056 35.27 28.66 -3.44
C VAL A 1056 35.93 28.45 -2.07
N LEU A 1057 35.16 28.03 -1.08
CA LEU A 1057 35.67 27.75 0.26
C LEU A 1057 36.60 26.51 0.26
N GLN A 1058 36.25 25.47 -0.49
CA GLN A 1058 37.09 24.29 -0.71
C GLN A 1058 38.43 24.65 -1.38
N ALA A 1059 38.44 25.56 -2.36
CA ALA A 1059 39.67 26.06 -2.97
C ALA A 1059 40.57 26.81 -1.97
N ALA A 1060 39.97 27.66 -1.12
CA ALA A 1060 40.70 28.33 -0.04
C ALA A 1060 41.23 27.32 0.99
N TRP A 1061 40.48 26.25 1.25
CA TRP A 1061 40.85 25.19 2.18
C TRP A 1061 42.04 24.38 1.65
N ALA A 1062 42.00 23.99 0.37
CA ALA A 1062 43.11 23.35 -0.32
C ALA A 1062 44.39 24.18 -0.20
N GLN A 1063 44.30 25.50 -0.44
CA GLN A 1063 45.46 26.40 -0.31
C GLN A 1063 46.02 26.42 1.13
N LEU A 1064 45.16 26.38 2.14
CA LEU A 1064 45.60 26.32 3.54
C LEU A 1064 46.27 24.98 3.86
N LEU A 1065 45.73 23.86 3.34
CA LEU A 1065 46.33 22.54 3.49
C LEU A 1065 47.72 22.47 2.85
N MET A 1066 47.90 23.04 1.66
CA MET A 1066 49.22 23.11 1.02
C MET A 1066 50.24 23.86 1.89
N TRP A 1067 49.83 24.93 2.57
CA TRP A 1067 50.72 25.62 3.52
C TRP A 1067 50.97 24.84 4.81
N LEU A 1068 50.04 23.97 5.22
CA LEU A 1068 50.17 23.13 6.40
C LEU A 1068 51.09 21.93 6.15
N THR A 1069 50.95 21.28 5.00
CA THR A 1069 51.68 20.05 4.63
C THR A 1069 52.95 20.32 3.84
N GLY A 1070 53.06 21.48 3.18
CA GLY A 1070 54.14 21.78 2.25
C GLY A 1070 54.00 21.09 0.89
N GLN A 1071 52.85 20.45 0.63
CA GLN A 1071 52.54 19.76 -0.64
C GLN A 1071 51.84 20.71 -1.60
N ASN A 1072 51.98 20.47 -2.92
CA ASN A 1072 51.31 21.23 -3.98
C ASN A 1072 50.12 20.47 -4.61
N ASP A 1073 49.94 19.19 -4.24
CA ASP A 1073 48.84 18.32 -4.63
C ASP A 1073 48.26 17.77 -3.33
N VAL A 1074 47.02 18.15 -3.01
CA VAL A 1074 46.40 17.83 -1.71
C VAL A 1074 45.01 17.24 -1.89
N ALA A 1075 44.62 16.38 -0.96
CA ALA A 1075 43.29 15.80 -0.85
C ALA A 1075 42.66 16.09 0.52
N PHE A 1076 41.33 16.22 0.56
CA PHE A 1076 40.57 16.34 1.81
C PHE A 1076 39.17 15.78 1.62
N GLY A 1077 38.50 15.44 2.73
CA GLY A 1077 37.13 14.92 2.69
C GLY A 1077 36.10 16.04 2.60
N THR A 1078 35.01 15.77 1.89
CA THR A 1078 33.80 16.59 1.95
C THR A 1078 32.57 15.70 2.05
N ALA A 1079 31.52 16.19 2.69
CA ALA A 1079 30.24 15.49 2.78
C ALA A 1079 29.34 15.90 1.62
N VAL A 1080 28.75 14.91 0.96
CA VAL A 1080 27.74 15.08 -0.10
C VAL A 1080 26.37 14.63 0.42
N SER A 1081 25.28 15.16 -0.13
CA SER A 1081 23.92 14.90 0.38
C SER A 1081 23.48 13.44 0.28
N GLY A 1082 24.05 12.69 -0.69
CA GLY A 1082 23.62 11.34 -1.06
C GLY A 1082 22.14 11.24 -1.44
N ARG A 1083 21.54 12.35 -1.89
CA ARG A 1083 20.16 12.43 -2.36
C ARG A 1083 20.16 12.63 -3.87
N PRO A 1084 20.12 11.56 -4.67
CA PRO A 1084 20.27 11.65 -6.11
C PRO A 1084 18.93 12.06 -6.74
N SER A 1085 19.00 12.76 -7.88
CA SER A 1085 17.82 13.35 -8.53
C SER A 1085 16.91 12.34 -9.24
N ASP A 1086 17.43 11.17 -9.57
CA ASP A 1086 16.72 10.04 -10.17
C ASP A 1086 15.94 9.20 -9.13
N LEU A 1087 16.14 9.47 -7.83
CA LEU A 1087 15.37 8.88 -6.74
C LEU A 1087 14.26 9.83 -6.31
N VAL A 1088 13.04 9.55 -6.76
CA VAL A 1088 11.83 10.31 -6.41
C VAL A 1088 11.66 10.40 -4.88
N GLY A 1089 11.50 11.62 -4.37
CA GLY A 1089 11.25 11.89 -2.95
C GLY A 1089 12.49 11.88 -2.06
N ALA A 1090 13.71 11.78 -2.60
CA ALA A 1090 14.95 11.73 -1.83
C ALA A 1090 15.16 12.95 -0.90
N GLU A 1091 14.66 14.13 -1.30
CA GLU A 1091 14.75 15.38 -0.54
C GLU A 1091 13.96 15.38 0.77
N SER A 1092 12.89 14.57 0.86
CA SER A 1092 12.03 14.43 2.04
C SER A 1092 12.32 13.15 2.87
N MET A 1093 13.29 12.36 2.41
CA MET A 1093 13.71 11.12 3.06
C MET A 1093 14.56 11.39 4.30
N VAL A 1094 14.28 10.63 5.35
CA VAL A 1094 14.95 10.71 6.66
C VAL A 1094 15.76 9.44 6.87
N GLY A 1095 17.06 9.59 7.13
CA GLY A 1095 18.00 8.50 7.36
C GLY A 1095 19.45 9.00 7.26
N LEU A 1096 20.42 8.08 7.25
CA LEU A 1096 21.81 8.41 6.92
C LEU A 1096 22.05 8.29 5.41
N LEU A 1097 21.78 9.36 4.66
CA LEU A 1097 21.96 9.37 3.21
C LEU A 1097 23.29 9.99 2.78
N ILE A 1098 23.85 10.91 3.58
CA ILE A 1098 25.12 11.55 3.25
C ILE A 1098 26.23 10.52 3.01
N ASN A 1099 27.19 10.90 2.18
CA ASN A 1099 28.42 10.14 1.98
C ASN A 1099 29.62 11.08 2.09
N THR A 1100 30.80 10.53 2.40
CA THR A 1100 32.06 11.28 2.44
C THR A 1100 32.89 10.93 1.23
N VAL A 1101 33.26 11.94 0.43
CA VAL A 1101 34.05 11.75 -0.79
C VAL A 1101 35.32 12.61 -0.75
N PRO A 1102 36.43 12.16 -1.35
CA PRO A 1102 37.65 12.94 -1.43
C PRO A 1102 37.53 14.04 -2.49
N VAL A 1103 38.13 15.19 -2.19
CA VAL A 1103 38.35 16.29 -3.12
C VAL A 1103 39.85 16.47 -3.29
N ARG A 1104 40.34 16.44 -4.54
CA ARG A 1104 41.74 16.67 -4.89
C ARG A 1104 41.93 18.06 -5.50
N ALA A 1105 42.99 18.74 -5.11
CA ALA A 1105 43.37 20.05 -5.63
C ALA A 1105 44.88 20.11 -5.90
N THR A 1106 45.26 20.66 -7.05
CA THR A 1106 46.67 20.77 -7.45
C THR A 1106 46.99 22.22 -7.85
N ILE A 1107 47.95 22.85 -7.18
CA ILE A 1107 48.30 24.26 -7.41
C ILE A 1107 49.78 24.34 -7.81
N THR A 1108 50.04 25.04 -8.91
CA THR A 1108 51.38 25.42 -9.36
C THR A 1108 51.56 26.95 -9.20
N PRO A 1109 52.79 27.48 -9.28
CA PRO A 1109 53.01 28.93 -9.24
C PRO A 1109 52.27 29.75 -10.31
N THR A 1110 51.78 29.08 -11.37
CA THR A 1110 51.03 29.70 -12.47
C THR A 1110 49.52 29.48 -12.39
N THR A 1111 49.03 28.67 -11.45
CA THR A 1111 47.60 28.36 -11.31
C THR A 1111 46.85 29.61 -10.82
N THR A 1112 45.87 30.09 -11.58
CA THR A 1112 45.00 31.19 -11.14
C THR A 1112 43.86 30.68 -10.26
N ILE A 1113 43.17 31.58 -9.56
CA ILE A 1113 41.97 31.21 -8.79
C ILE A 1113 40.90 30.60 -9.69
N ALA A 1114 40.69 31.18 -10.89
CA ALA A 1114 39.74 30.65 -11.85
C ALA A 1114 40.12 29.24 -12.32
N ASP A 1115 41.41 28.97 -12.55
CA ASP A 1115 41.89 27.63 -12.93
C ASP A 1115 41.62 26.61 -11.82
N LEU A 1116 41.87 26.97 -10.56
CA LEU A 1116 41.61 26.09 -9.42
C LEU A 1116 40.11 25.80 -9.24
N LEU A 1117 39.25 26.82 -9.38
CA LEU A 1117 37.80 26.63 -9.29
C LEU A 1117 37.27 25.74 -10.43
N ASN A 1118 37.78 25.92 -11.65
CA ASN A 1118 37.46 25.07 -12.79
C ASN A 1118 37.94 23.63 -12.58
N GLN A 1119 39.14 23.43 -12.00
CA GLN A 1119 39.66 22.10 -11.66
C GLN A 1119 38.71 21.36 -10.70
N LEU A 1120 38.33 22.02 -9.61
CA LEU A 1120 37.42 21.43 -8.61
C LEU A 1120 36.02 21.16 -9.17
N GLN A 1121 35.50 22.07 -10.01
CA GLN A 1121 34.19 21.89 -10.64
C GLN A 1121 34.18 20.77 -11.69
N GLY A 1122 35.26 20.65 -12.49
CA GLY A 1122 35.42 19.56 -13.45
C GLY A 1122 35.44 18.19 -12.76
N ALA A 1123 36.29 18.04 -11.74
CA ALA A 1123 36.37 16.81 -10.96
C ALA A 1123 35.04 16.46 -10.25
N TYR A 1124 34.31 17.47 -9.76
CA TYR A 1124 32.97 17.25 -9.21
C TYR A 1124 31.99 16.72 -10.26
N GLY A 1125 32.01 17.28 -11.48
CA GLY A 1125 31.16 16.82 -12.59
C GLY A 1125 31.46 15.39 -13.03
N GLU A 1126 32.74 15.02 -13.11
CA GLU A 1126 33.19 13.65 -13.46
C GLU A 1126 32.83 12.61 -12.40
N THR A 1127 32.70 13.03 -11.13
CA THR A 1127 32.44 12.11 -10.01
C THR A 1127 30.99 12.11 -9.54
N LEU A 1128 30.15 13.03 -9.99
CA LEU A 1128 28.79 13.24 -9.46
C LEU A 1128 27.95 11.95 -9.43
N GLU A 1129 27.92 11.21 -10.53
CA GLU A 1129 27.17 9.94 -10.65
C GLU A 1129 27.83 8.78 -9.86
N HIS A 1130 29.07 8.99 -9.39
CA HIS A 1130 29.91 8.00 -8.72
C HIS A 1130 30.15 8.32 -7.23
N GLN A 1131 29.52 9.37 -6.69
CA GLN A 1131 29.61 9.78 -5.29
C GLN A 1131 28.90 8.81 -4.32
N HIS A 1132 28.23 7.78 -4.83
CA HIS A 1132 27.64 6.69 -4.05
C HIS A 1132 28.67 5.69 -3.51
N LEU A 1133 29.89 5.66 -4.10
CA LEU A 1133 30.92 4.69 -3.74
C LEU A 1133 31.45 4.91 -2.31
N ALA A 1134 31.76 3.82 -1.62
CA ALA A 1134 32.30 3.84 -0.27
C ALA A 1134 33.70 4.50 -0.21
N LEU A 1135 33.96 5.34 0.80
CA LEU A 1135 35.26 6.02 0.93
C LEU A 1135 36.46 5.06 1.02
N ASN A 1136 36.31 3.93 1.72
CA ASN A 1136 37.34 2.89 1.79
C ASN A 1136 37.58 2.21 0.43
N GLU A 1137 36.55 2.04 -0.40
CA GLU A 1137 36.70 1.55 -1.76
C GLU A 1137 37.38 2.60 -2.66
N ILE A 1138 37.12 3.89 -2.45
CA ILE A 1138 37.84 4.97 -3.14
C ILE A 1138 39.32 4.94 -2.76
N HIS A 1139 39.65 4.86 -1.46
CA HIS A 1139 41.03 4.71 -0.97
C HIS A 1139 41.75 3.55 -1.67
N HIS A 1140 41.12 2.36 -1.68
CA HIS A 1140 41.68 1.16 -2.30
C HIS A 1140 41.79 1.29 -3.84
N ALA A 1141 40.80 1.89 -4.51
CA ALA A 1141 40.81 2.06 -5.96
C ALA A 1141 41.95 2.97 -6.46
N VAL A 1142 42.33 3.94 -5.63
CA VAL A 1142 43.46 4.87 -5.87
C VAL A 1142 44.79 4.28 -5.39
N GLY A 1143 44.77 3.28 -4.51
CA GLY A 1143 45.97 2.57 -4.03
C GLY A 1143 46.61 3.16 -2.76
N HIS A 1144 45.81 3.80 -1.90
CA HIS A 1144 46.23 4.31 -0.59
C HIS A 1144 45.39 3.70 0.53
N ASP A 1145 45.96 3.55 1.73
CA ASP A 1145 45.19 3.14 2.92
C ASP A 1145 44.28 4.28 3.42
N GLN A 1146 44.75 5.52 3.27
CA GLN A 1146 44.05 6.74 3.65
C GLN A 1146 44.48 7.88 2.71
N LEU A 1147 43.54 8.55 2.05
CA LEU A 1147 43.86 9.69 1.17
C LEU A 1147 44.08 10.99 1.96
N PHE A 1148 43.31 11.18 3.04
CA PHE A 1148 43.30 12.41 3.83
C PHE A 1148 42.88 12.16 5.28
N ASP A 1149 43.21 13.09 6.17
CA ASP A 1149 42.73 13.13 7.58
C ASP A 1149 42.08 14.46 7.96
N THR A 1150 41.69 15.27 6.97
CA THR A 1150 40.98 16.53 7.19
C THR A 1150 39.68 16.59 6.41
N MET A 1151 38.70 17.33 6.94
CA MET A 1151 37.37 17.43 6.33
C MET A 1151 36.91 18.88 6.23
N PHE A 1152 36.25 19.21 5.12
CA PHE A 1152 35.61 20.50 4.89
C PHE A 1152 34.15 20.29 4.48
N VAL A 1153 33.22 20.81 5.29
CA VAL A 1153 31.78 20.67 5.08
C VAL A 1153 31.16 22.04 4.89
N TYR A 1154 30.28 22.15 3.90
CA TYR A 1154 29.43 23.31 3.70
C TYR A 1154 27.98 22.91 3.99
N GLU A 1155 27.41 23.41 5.09
CA GLU A 1155 26.07 23.02 5.53
C GLU A 1155 25.01 23.99 5.02
N ASN A 1156 24.27 23.61 3.98
CA ASN A 1156 23.28 24.49 3.35
C ASN A 1156 21.82 24.09 3.65
N TYR A 1157 21.56 23.38 4.74
CA TYR A 1157 20.20 22.96 5.10
C TYR A 1157 19.53 23.99 6.03
N PRO A 1158 18.30 24.44 5.72
CA PRO A 1158 17.61 25.48 6.49
C PRO A 1158 17.03 24.91 7.80
N ILE A 1159 17.51 25.40 8.93
CA ILE A 1159 16.73 25.33 10.19
C ILE A 1159 15.98 26.65 10.29
N ASP A 1160 14.81 26.74 9.65
CA ASP A 1160 13.96 27.93 9.74
C ASP A 1160 13.23 27.95 11.10
N THR A 1161 13.95 28.40 12.13
CA THR A 1161 13.38 28.61 13.47
C THR A 1161 12.24 29.64 13.47
N ALA A 1162 12.19 30.53 12.48
CA ALA A 1162 11.13 31.52 12.33
C ALA A 1162 9.84 30.93 11.73
N ALA A 1163 9.93 29.87 10.92
CA ALA A 1163 8.76 29.12 10.44
C ALA A 1163 8.09 28.33 11.57
N LEU A 1164 8.87 27.68 12.45
CA LEU A 1164 8.36 26.92 13.61
C LEU A 1164 7.73 27.80 14.71
N SER A 1165 8.04 29.10 14.74
CA SER A 1165 7.64 30.03 15.81
C SER A 1165 6.40 30.88 15.49
N ARG A 1166 5.79 30.76 14.31
CA ARG A 1166 4.83 31.78 13.79
C ARG A 1166 3.34 31.51 14.02
N VAL A 1167 2.94 30.37 14.59
CA VAL A 1167 1.52 29.94 14.55
C VAL A 1167 0.92 29.55 15.93
N HIS A 1168 1.72 29.26 16.96
CA HIS A 1168 1.22 28.65 18.22
C HIS A 1168 1.78 29.28 19.51
N GLU A 1169 1.12 29.02 20.66
CA GLU A 1169 1.47 29.58 21.99
C GLU A 1169 2.83 29.07 22.54
N LEU A 1170 3.40 28.02 21.95
CA LEU A 1170 4.72 27.49 22.28
C LEU A 1170 5.79 28.14 21.40
N SER A 1171 6.80 28.76 22.00
CA SER A 1171 7.88 29.48 21.32
C SER A 1171 9.22 28.78 21.48
N ILE A 1172 9.99 28.68 20.39
CA ILE A 1172 11.38 28.22 20.42
C ILE A 1172 12.26 29.43 20.76
N THR A 1173 12.86 29.42 21.94
CA THR A 1173 13.65 30.54 22.48
C THR A 1173 15.15 30.40 22.26
N GLY A 1174 15.61 29.20 21.94
CA GLY A 1174 17.02 28.90 21.73
C GLY A 1174 17.23 27.53 21.12
N PHE A 1175 18.37 27.34 20.49
CA PHE A 1175 18.72 26.13 19.79
C PHE A 1175 20.23 25.93 19.84
N SER A 1176 20.69 24.74 20.18
CA SER A 1176 22.10 24.36 20.09
C SER A 1176 22.26 22.97 19.49
N ASN A 1177 23.29 22.81 18.67
CA ASN A 1177 23.63 21.54 18.03
C ASN A 1177 25.04 21.14 18.46
N ARG A 1178 25.20 19.87 18.80
CA ARG A 1178 26.46 19.27 19.22
C ARG A 1178 26.71 18.02 18.39
N GLU A 1179 27.83 18.02 17.67
CA GLU A 1179 28.28 16.90 16.82
C GLU A 1179 29.81 16.88 16.82
N TYR A 1180 30.42 15.70 16.93
CA TYR A 1180 31.88 15.51 16.80
C TYR A 1180 32.21 14.38 15.83
N ASN A 1181 33.17 14.65 14.93
CA ASN A 1181 33.73 13.66 14.03
C ASN A 1181 35.14 13.19 14.44
N HIS A 1182 35.62 12.14 13.78
CA HIS A 1182 36.91 11.50 14.05
C HIS A 1182 38.12 12.21 13.41
N TYR A 1183 37.93 13.21 12.55
CA TYR A 1183 39.04 13.82 11.81
C TYR A 1183 39.89 14.74 12.72
N PRO A 1184 41.24 14.66 12.67
CA PRO A 1184 42.13 15.58 13.40
C PRO A 1184 41.84 17.07 13.21
N LEU A 1185 41.32 17.46 12.04
CA LEU A 1185 40.91 18.83 11.75
C LEU A 1185 39.73 18.81 10.77
N ALA A 1186 38.60 19.35 11.21
CA ALA A 1186 37.40 19.51 10.40
C ALA A 1186 36.89 20.96 10.46
N VAL A 1187 36.48 21.50 9.32
CA VAL A 1187 35.88 22.83 9.21
C VAL A 1187 34.47 22.71 8.64
N GLN A 1188 33.50 23.24 9.36
CA GLN A 1188 32.10 23.31 8.99
C GLN A 1188 31.77 24.77 8.73
N ALA A 1189 31.36 25.08 7.51
CA ALA A 1189 30.95 26.41 7.09
C ALA A 1189 29.42 26.48 6.99
N THR A 1190 28.82 27.42 7.72
CA THR A 1190 27.37 27.63 7.76
C THR A 1190 27.03 28.96 7.06
N PRO A 1191 26.16 28.95 6.03
CA PRO A 1191 25.74 30.15 5.31
C PRO A 1191 24.95 31.09 6.22
N GLY A 1192 25.08 32.39 5.96
CA GLY A 1192 24.40 33.44 6.72
C GLY A 1192 24.72 34.81 6.15
N HIS A 1193 24.21 35.87 6.80
CA HIS A 1193 24.64 37.24 6.50
C HIS A 1193 26.16 37.39 6.72
N GLU A 1194 26.66 36.76 7.78
CA GLU A 1194 28.06 36.48 8.03
C GLU A 1194 28.25 34.97 7.96
N LEU A 1195 29.27 34.51 7.23
CA LEU A 1195 29.55 33.07 7.12
C LEU A 1195 30.14 32.58 8.44
N GLY A 1196 29.45 31.66 9.09
CA GLY A 1196 29.94 30.99 10.30
C GLY A 1196 30.95 29.90 9.95
N LEU A 1197 32.01 29.80 10.74
CA LEU A 1197 33.01 28.74 10.66
C LEU A 1197 33.14 28.06 12.01
N ARG A 1198 32.73 26.80 12.09
CA ARG A 1198 32.94 25.94 13.25
C ARG A 1198 34.12 25.00 12.94
N VAL A 1199 35.16 25.06 13.76
CA VAL A 1199 36.39 24.27 13.59
C VAL A 1199 36.50 23.27 14.70
N GLU A 1200 36.43 21.99 14.35
CA GLU A 1200 36.67 20.87 15.24
C GLU A 1200 38.10 20.35 15.06
N PHE A 1201 38.78 20.06 16.16
CA PHE A 1201 40.16 19.58 16.11
C PHE A 1201 40.52 18.64 17.26
N ASP A 1202 41.49 17.77 17.01
CA ASP A 1202 42.14 16.96 18.04
C ASP A 1202 43.09 17.84 18.85
N THR A 1203 42.87 17.93 20.17
CA THR A 1203 43.65 18.80 21.05
C THR A 1203 45.11 18.37 21.24
N ASP A 1204 45.44 17.13 20.90
CA ASP A 1204 46.80 16.61 20.94
C ASP A 1204 47.59 17.00 19.68
N VAL A 1205 46.89 17.37 18.59
CA VAL A 1205 47.50 17.81 17.33
C VAL A 1205 47.49 19.35 17.22
N PHE A 1206 46.38 19.98 17.61
CA PHE A 1206 46.18 21.42 17.54
C PHE A 1206 45.75 21.99 18.90
N ASN A 1207 46.11 23.23 19.18
CA ASN A 1207 45.55 23.99 20.30
C ASN A 1207 44.75 25.19 19.78
N ALA A 1208 43.86 25.74 20.60
CA ALA A 1208 42.99 26.88 20.25
C ALA A 1208 43.77 28.06 19.66
N VAL A 1209 44.96 28.37 20.18
CA VAL A 1209 45.83 29.45 19.66
C VAL A 1209 46.30 29.16 18.24
N ARG A 1210 46.66 27.91 17.93
CA ARG A 1210 47.07 27.47 16.59
C ARG A 1210 45.88 27.51 15.64
N ILE A 1211 44.70 27.05 16.06
CA ILE A 1211 43.46 27.11 15.29
C ILE A 1211 43.08 28.56 14.95
N GLY A 1212 43.10 29.46 15.93
CA GLY A 1212 42.84 30.89 15.69
C GLY A 1212 43.82 31.53 14.69
N LYS A 1213 45.09 31.06 14.61
CA LYS A 1213 46.03 31.50 13.57
C LYS A 1213 45.70 30.90 12.21
N LEU A 1214 45.26 29.65 12.14
CA LEU A 1214 44.85 28.99 10.89
C LEU A 1214 43.62 29.65 10.29
N VAL A 1215 42.60 29.94 11.11
CA VAL A 1215 41.39 30.60 10.62
C VAL A 1215 41.69 32.03 10.16
N LYS A 1216 42.56 32.78 10.85
CA LYS A 1216 43.03 34.08 10.35
C LYS A 1216 43.76 34.00 9.01
N ARG A 1217 44.47 32.90 8.73
CA ARG A 1217 45.08 32.66 7.40
C ARG A 1217 44.02 32.31 6.37
N PHE A 1218 43.07 31.47 6.73
CA PHE A 1218 41.93 31.11 5.88
C PHE A 1218 41.14 32.35 5.46
N GLN A 1219 40.76 33.21 6.41
CA GLN A 1219 40.09 34.49 6.14
C GLN A 1219 40.89 35.39 5.18
N ARG A 1220 42.22 35.47 5.34
CA ARG A 1220 43.08 36.22 4.41
C ARG A 1220 43.12 35.63 3.01
N VAL A 1221 43.04 34.31 2.87
CA VAL A 1221 42.91 33.65 1.55
C VAL A 1221 41.58 34.03 0.93
N LEU A 1222 40.48 33.99 1.68
CA LEU A 1222 39.16 34.40 1.21
C LEU A 1222 39.14 35.88 0.76
N GLU A 1223 39.76 36.77 1.53
CA GLU A 1223 39.91 38.19 1.17
C GLU A 1223 40.75 38.38 -0.09
N ALA A 1224 41.86 37.65 -0.23
CA ALA A 1224 42.72 37.70 -1.41
C ALA A 1224 41.99 37.19 -2.66
N MET A 1225 41.26 36.08 -2.54
CA MET A 1225 40.48 35.50 -3.64
C MET A 1225 39.37 36.43 -4.13
N THR A 1226 38.84 37.28 -3.25
CA THR A 1226 37.73 38.21 -3.56
C THR A 1226 38.20 39.62 -3.90
N SER A 1227 39.52 39.88 -3.93
CA SER A 1227 40.08 41.22 -4.10
C SER A 1227 39.74 41.88 -5.44
N ASP A 1228 39.66 41.12 -6.53
CA ASP A 1228 39.27 41.62 -7.86
C ASP A 1228 37.76 41.96 -7.94
N VAL A 1229 36.93 41.27 -7.16
CA VAL A 1229 35.48 41.50 -7.07
C VAL A 1229 35.17 42.73 -6.22
N LYS A 1230 35.95 42.94 -5.15
CA LYS A 1230 35.84 44.12 -4.25
C LYS A 1230 36.34 45.42 -4.87
N GLY A 1231 36.94 45.40 -6.08
CA GLY A 1231 37.71 46.52 -6.61
C GLY A 1231 37.55 46.79 -8.11
N ASN A 1232 36.43 47.42 -8.51
CA ASN A 1232 36.44 48.32 -9.67
C ASN A 1232 36.33 49.78 -9.21
N LYS A 1233 37.44 50.28 -8.64
CA LYS A 1233 37.85 51.70 -8.62
C LYS A 1233 39.28 51.80 -8.10
N LYS A 1234 40.24 51.43 -8.94
CA LYS A 1234 41.53 52.12 -9.02
C LYS A 1234 42.20 51.78 -10.34
N GLU A 1235 42.44 52.83 -11.12
CA GLU A 1235 43.27 52.83 -12.32
C GLU A 1235 44.67 52.22 -12.09
N PRO A 1236 45.31 51.74 -13.15
CA PRO A 1236 46.55 50.96 -13.07
C PRO A 1236 47.75 51.85 -12.73
N ALA A 1237 48.64 51.33 -11.89
CA ALA A 1237 50.05 51.73 -11.83
C ALA A 1237 50.90 50.53 -11.41
#